data_AF-K9TQX9-F1
#
_entry.id   AF-K9TQX9-F1
#
_cell.length_a   1.000
_cell.length_b   1.000
_cell.length_c   1.000
_cell.angle_alpha   90.00
_cell.angle_beta   90.00
_cell.angle_gamma   90.00
#
_symmetry.space_group_name_H-M   'P 1'
#
loop_
_entity.id
_entity.type
_entity.pdbx_description
1 polymer ?
#
loop_
_entity_poly.entity_id
_entity_poly.type
_entity_poly.pdbx_seq_one_letter_code
_entity_poly.pdbx_strand_id
1 'polypeptide(L)'
;MSLELFDASYYLAANPDLAAVGISTPDRLYRHFQTSGLDEGRAFSPFVNLNYYREQNPDLAFGGFTSNSQLLRHLQGWGITEGRSFSPLLDLNYYLNRNPDLNSAFAGNLQGAFQHFLTSGFAENRLFSQFLDLDYYLAINPDLAQVLGGDRHGAFQHLLNTGITEGRRYLPGDLGVINSSHTVGADPNTRPVVTSLDTEDYYKFHLDTFSDISVKLDGSNASANIQLIRDLNKNGIPDDAEVQASISAEKAPVSQLDRFATPPGTYFVKVSEFQGDTAYQLNVAAVPSSRLLQAHPRNTLNEALWIGDVTRPQAQQGFIGNNNFQDFYRFTVNSTSDLRLSLNNLSANLQIQLIQDRNGNGIIDIGEIVSTQANTTGNLIDLNGDGKIDFMEYLNSFRPVEEPDPFPSTVYLSGLQPGTYFARVLQVDDPTAYDLMIESIPSGVPASGARNTEPISFGQIGPLLRDRFEVADFIGEANPYDFYQFELDQTQNIDIKLQSLEQPADFFLMQDINNDEFFTFQEFIAYPGEEPTLTPQINRVLGPGTYFLGVVNVGGNTPYFLTVDKAAPTLPFSAAGNTLATAADVGLISEAQVKSDFLESINPEDYYKFTLDSFQEVTLFLYDLGGNAQLSLIEDINGNGIIDPDEVIVTSESKGAAQESIERTLSPGTYFVRVNTIQGDTTYNLWLEANAPEITPNGAGNGVADALNFGLLDRVQRTSGILGPENPNDFYQFQIDRPQTISLFLDGLSANADLYLVQDRNLNQVIEPEELVALSTQKGSTLEQIHLTLDPGNYQILVSQVGGPTAYDLSISPQLFNRSSGYGMVNAAAAVAAAVGTEPFPETPTQVGSNWVPDMVNAPAVWNQGYTGEGVIVAVIDGYLDYTHPQLAGRIWTNPNEINGNGIDDDGNGFVDDIIGWNFLDGNNQINRIDPLGGHSTHVAGIIAGNNNGIGNSGIAPNATIMPVVTLGTFSGTSDNIAAGIRYAVDNGARVLNLSLGSIRVNPEIEEALIYARERGAVIVSASGNDGLNSLGGDQRFSSVRYPAAHATELGIAVGAVTRDREIADFTNRAGTDILNYVMAPGEDIYSSVPINTYDFWRGTSMAAPVVSGIAALMLSANPNLTPQQVEQIITGTANPNGIIEDGAFDIFG
;
A
#
# COMPACT_ATOMS: atom_id res chain seq x y z
N MET A 1 -31.85 25.19 9.18
CA MET A 1 -30.88 25.98 9.98
C MET A 1 -29.63 25.12 10.09
N SER A 2 -28.49 25.61 9.65
CA SER A 2 -27.22 24.89 9.83
C SER A 2 -26.89 24.84 11.31
N LEU A 3 -26.66 23.65 11.86
CA LEU A 3 -26.22 23.45 13.23
C LEU A 3 -24.79 24.00 13.36
N GLU A 4 -24.63 25.14 14.03
CA GLU A 4 -23.32 25.76 14.26
C GLU A 4 -22.67 25.10 15.48
N LEU A 5 -21.66 24.25 15.25
CA LEU A 5 -20.97 23.47 16.29
C LEU A 5 -19.77 24.22 16.90
N PHE A 6 -19.42 25.38 16.36
CA PHE A 6 -18.29 26.20 16.80
C PHE A 6 -18.71 27.15 17.93
N ASP A 7 -17.95 27.14 19.02
CA ASP A 7 -18.12 28.11 20.12
C ASP A 7 -16.86 28.99 20.21
N ALA A 8 -16.98 30.26 19.80
CA ALA A 8 -15.88 31.22 19.81
C ALA A 8 -15.32 31.48 21.23
N SER A 9 -16.17 31.45 22.26
CA SER A 9 -15.76 31.71 23.64
C SER A 9 -14.96 30.53 24.19
N TYR A 10 -15.44 29.31 23.92
CA TYR A 10 -14.72 28.09 24.27
C TYR A 10 -13.42 27.95 23.47
N TYR A 11 -13.45 28.20 22.16
CA TYR A 11 -12.27 28.11 21.30
C TYR A 11 -11.15 29.04 21.77
N LEU A 12 -11.48 30.26 22.19
CA LEU A 12 -10.50 31.19 22.77
C LEU A 12 -9.99 30.71 24.14
N ALA A 13 -10.85 30.12 24.98
CA ALA A 13 -10.47 29.66 26.31
C ALA A 13 -9.59 28.39 26.26
N ALA A 14 -9.90 27.45 25.37
CA ALA A 14 -9.15 26.22 25.15
C ALA A 14 -7.82 26.47 24.41
N ASN A 15 -7.70 27.58 23.68
CA ASN A 15 -6.52 27.95 22.89
C ASN A 15 -6.01 29.36 23.31
N PRO A 16 -5.45 29.50 24.53
CA PRO A 16 -5.07 30.80 25.08
C PRO A 16 -3.94 31.49 24.32
N ASP A 17 -3.18 30.75 23.50
CA ASP A 17 -2.15 31.26 22.60
C ASP A 17 -2.72 32.18 21.51
N LEU A 18 -3.97 31.96 21.07
CA LEU A 18 -4.65 32.81 20.08
C LEU A 18 -4.84 34.25 20.57
N ALA A 19 -5.16 34.40 21.87
CA ALA A 19 -5.26 35.72 22.50
C ALA A 19 -3.91 36.46 22.49
N ALA A 20 -2.80 35.73 22.71
CA ALA A 20 -1.46 36.30 22.75
C ALA A 20 -0.99 36.85 21.39
N VAL A 21 -1.51 36.30 20.29
CA VAL A 21 -1.24 36.77 18.91
C VAL A 21 -2.31 37.71 18.35
N GLY A 22 -3.25 38.18 19.19
CA GLY A 22 -4.28 39.16 18.82
C GLY A 22 -5.47 38.58 18.03
N ILE A 23 -5.69 37.27 18.10
CA ILE A 23 -6.87 36.57 17.58
C ILE A 23 -7.83 36.36 18.76
N SER A 24 -8.67 37.35 19.04
CA SER A 24 -9.56 37.34 20.22
C SER A 24 -11.02 37.72 19.94
N THR A 25 -11.33 38.17 18.72
CA THR A 25 -12.71 38.50 18.31
C THR A 25 -13.38 37.29 17.66
N PRO A 26 -14.69 37.06 17.86
CA PRO A 26 -15.41 35.89 17.31
C PRO A 26 -15.19 35.63 15.82
N ASP A 27 -15.23 36.67 14.96
CA ASP A 27 -15.01 36.52 13.52
C ASP A 27 -13.58 36.04 13.18
N ARG A 28 -12.58 36.52 13.91
CA ARG A 28 -11.18 36.12 13.72
C ARG A 28 -10.94 34.71 14.23
N LEU A 29 -11.60 34.34 15.33
CA LEU A 29 -11.55 33.00 15.91
C LEU A 29 -12.21 31.97 14.99
N TYR A 30 -13.37 32.30 14.41
CA TYR A 30 -14.04 31.43 13.45
C TYR A 30 -13.24 31.26 12.16
N ARG A 31 -12.66 32.35 11.63
CA ARG A 31 -11.75 32.24 10.47
C ARG A 31 -10.54 31.38 10.78
N HIS A 32 -9.87 31.61 11.91
CA HIS A 32 -8.74 30.79 12.33
C HIS A 32 -9.13 29.32 12.44
N PHE A 33 -10.27 29.03 13.06
CA PHE A 33 -10.83 27.69 13.15
C PHE A 33 -11.00 27.03 11.78
N GLN A 34 -11.59 27.74 10.80
CA GLN A 34 -11.82 27.21 9.46
C GLN A 34 -10.54 27.04 8.62
N THR A 35 -9.55 27.91 8.77
CA THR A 35 -8.35 27.92 7.92
C THR A 35 -7.17 27.14 8.48
N SER A 36 -7.16 26.86 9.79
CA SER A 36 -5.98 26.32 10.47
C SER A 36 -6.38 25.47 11.68
N GLY A 37 -7.31 25.94 12.50
CA GLY A 37 -7.70 25.29 13.74
C GLY A 37 -8.27 23.88 13.60
N LEU A 38 -9.03 23.62 12.54
CA LEU A 38 -9.54 22.28 12.23
C LEU A 38 -8.41 21.33 11.85
N ASP A 39 -7.49 21.75 11.00
CA ASP A 39 -6.39 20.93 10.54
C ASP A 39 -5.36 20.69 11.66
N GLU A 40 -5.18 21.66 12.55
CA GLU A 40 -4.38 21.55 13.78
C GLU A 40 -5.05 20.69 14.87
N GLY A 41 -6.30 20.25 14.69
CA GLY A 41 -7.02 19.42 15.67
C GLY A 41 -7.38 20.16 16.97
N ARG A 42 -7.45 21.50 16.94
CA ARG A 42 -7.73 22.31 18.13
C ARG A 42 -9.14 22.11 18.65
N ALA A 43 -9.29 21.99 19.97
CA ALA A 43 -10.60 21.90 20.63
C ALA A 43 -11.42 23.16 20.37
N PHE A 44 -12.57 23.00 19.68
CA PHE A 44 -13.43 24.10 19.21
C PHE A 44 -14.85 24.07 19.74
N SER A 45 -15.21 22.96 20.37
CA SER A 45 -16.49 22.75 21.01
C SER A 45 -16.28 22.00 22.32
N PRO A 46 -16.98 22.37 23.40
CA PRO A 46 -16.94 21.62 24.64
C PRO A 46 -17.67 20.26 24.55
N PHE A 47 -18.41 20.01 23.47
CA PHE A 47 -19.27 18.83 23.32
C PHE A 47 -18.95 17.97 22.10
N VAL A 48 -18.00 18.38 21.24
CA VAL A 48 -17.61 17.64 20.03
C VAL A 48 -16.11 17.37 20.06
N ASN A 49 -15.74 16.11 19.89
CA ASN A 49 -14.35 15.68 19.77
C ASN A 49 -14.18 14.86 18.48
N LEU A 50 -13.51 15.43 17.48
CA LEU A 50 -13.35 14.78 16.17
C LEU A 50 -12.37 13.60 16.19
N ASN A 51 -11.45 13.56 17.15
CA ASN A 51 -10.58 12.39 17.33
C ASN A 51 -11.39 11.21 17.85
N TYR A 52 -12.18 11.45 18.91
CA TYR A 52 -13.11 10.46 19.43
C TYR A 52 -14.14 10.05 18.37
N TYR A 53 -14.67 10.99 17.60
CA TYR A 53 -15.60 10.68 16.51
C TYR A 53 -15.01 9.75 15.45
N ARG A 54 -13.73 9.93 15.12
CA ARG A 54 -13.00 9.05 14.19
C ARG A 54 -12.74 7.66 14.80
N GLU A 55 -12.29 7.63 16.06
CA GLU A 55 -11.96 6.39 16.77
C GLU A 55 -13.18 5.49 16.94
N GLN A 56 -14.32 6.07 17.32
CA GLN A 56 -15.56 5.32 17.55
C GLN A 56 -16.34 4.99 16.27
N ASN A 57 -15.92 5.51 15.12
CA ASN A 57 -16.58 5.29 13.82
C ASN A 57 -15.55 4.98 12.73
N PRO A 58 -14.84 3.83 12.84
CA PRO A 58 -13.76 3.48 11.91
C PRO A 58 -14.25 3.33 10.46
N ASP A 59 -15.53 3.06 10.24
CA ASP A 59 -16.17 3.00 8.92
C ASP A 59 -16.14 4.34 8.16
N LEU A 60 -16.05 5.48 8.86
CA LEU A 60 -15.90 6.79 8.21
C LEU A 60 -14.55 6.92 7.48
N ALA A 61 -13.51 6.23 7.94
CA ALA A 61 -12.24 6.17 7.24
C ALA A 61 -12.36 5.40 5.91
N PHE A 62 -13.09 4.28 5.91
CA PHE A 62 -13.41 3.52 4.69
C PHE A 62 -14.30 4.30 3.72
N GLY A 63 -15.17 5.17 4.23
CA GLY A 63 -15.98 6.11 3.44
C GLY A 63 -15.23 7.34 2.92
N GLY A 64 -13.91 7.44 3.13
CA GLY A 64 -13.08 8.54 2.63
C GLY A 64 -13.10 9.82 3.47
N PHE A 65 -13.64 9.79 4.69
CA PHE A 65 -13.65 10.94 5.62
C PHE A 65 -12.39 10.95 6.51
N THR A 66 -11.25 11.35 5.95
CA THR A 66 -9.95 11.25 6.65
C THR A 66 -9.55 12.55 7.37
N SER A 67 -9.93 13.72 6.84
CA SER A 67 -9.63 15.03 7.44
C SER A 67 -10.65 15.46 8.52
N ASN A 68 -10.20 16.25 9.49
CA ASN A 68 -11.08 16.86 10.50
C ASN A 68 -12.19 17.70 9.87
N SER A 69 -11.90 18.37 8.76
CA SER A 69 -12.88 19.13 7.97
C SER A 69 -13.96 18.24 7.35
N GLN A 70 -13.60 17.06 6.82
CA GLN A 70 -14.56 16.08 6.30
C GLN A 70 -15.39 15.47 7.43
N LEU A 71 -14.77 15.09 8.55
CA LEU A 71 -15.47 14.53 9.69
C LEU A 71 -16.45 15.52 10.32
N LEU A 72 -16.07 16.80 10.42
CA LEU A 72 -16.99 17.84 10.90
C LEU A 72 -18.18 18.00 9.96
N ARG A 73 -17.96 18.03 8.64
CA ARG A 73 -19.05 18.09 7.65
C ARG A 73 -19.95 16.86 7.72
N HIS A 74 -19.36 15.68 7.86
CA HIS A 74 -20.10 14.44 8.01
C HIS A 74 -20.95 14.45 9.28
N LEU A 75 -20.35 14.83 10.42
CA LEU A 75 -21.05 14.95 11.69
C LEU A 75 -22.25 15.91 11.60
N GLN A 76 -22.05 17.08 10.98
CA GLN A 76 -23.09 18.10 10.80
C GLN A 76 -24.20 17.67 9.83
N GLY A 77 -23.85 16.91 8.79
CA GLY A 77 -24.79 16.49 7.74
C GLY A 77 -25.57 15.24 8.09
N TRP A 78 -24.91 14.23 8.68
CA TRP A 78 -25.45 12.89 8.85
C TRP A 78 -25.14 12.27 10.21
N GLY A 79 -23.91 12.43 10.72
CA GLY A 79 -23.44 11.70 11.90
C GLY A 79 -24.32 11.85 13.15
N ILE A 80 -24.84 13.06 13.41
CA ILE A 80 -25.78 13.29 14.53
C ILE A 80 -27.12 12.59 14.30
N THR A 81 -27.62 12.60 13.06
CA THR A 81 -28.90 11.95 12.69
C THR A 81 -28.79 10.43 12.71
N GLU A 82 -27.62 9.91 12.37
CA GLU A 82 -27.28 8.48 12.44
C GLU A 82 -27.07 8.00 13.89
N GLY A 83 -26.95 8.92 14.86
CA GLY A 83 -26.73 8.57 16.26
C GLY A 83 -25.32 8.08 16.58
N ARG A 84 -24.34 8.47 15.75
CA ARG A 84 -22.94 8.09 15.95
C ARG A 84 -22.32 8.76 17.18
N SER A 85 -21.41 8.06 17.85
CA SER A 85 -20.68 8.57 19.02
C SER A 85 -19.60 9.57 18.61
N PHE A 86 -19.79 10.86 18.94
CA PHE A 86 -18.86 11.96 18.58
C PHE A 86 -18.29 12.71 19.80
N SER A 87 -18.66 12.27 21.00
CA SER A 87 -18.24 12.85 22.26
C SER A 87 -18.18 11.78 23.33
N PRO A 88 -17.11 11.72 24.13
CA PRO A 88 -17.01 10.75 25.22
C PRO A 88 -17.97 11.05 26.39
N LEU A 89 -18.49 12.28 26.49
CA LEU A 89 -19.31 12.74 27.62
C LEU A 89 -20.71 13.22 27.20
N LEU A 90 -21.10 13.07 25.94
CA LEU A 90 -22.45 13.40 25.48
C LEU A 90 -23.03 12.25 24.67
N ASP A 91 -24.17 11.74 25.14
CA ASP A 91 -24.96 10.73 24.46
C ASP A 91 -26.36 11.27 24.22
N LEU A 92 -26.72 11.43 22.94
CA LEU A 92 -28.00 11.98 22.52
C LEU A 92 -29.17 11.00 22.69
N ASN A 93 -28.91 9.71 22.62
CA ASN A 93 -29.92 8.68 22.90
C ASN A 93 -30.23 8.72 24.40
N TYR A 94 -29.21 8.70 25.26
CA TYR A 94 -29.36 8.87 26.70
C TYR A 94 -30.10 10.18 27.03
N TYR A 95 -29.72 11.28 26.38
CA TYR A 95 -30.34 12.59 26.57
C TYR A 95 -31.84 12.58 26.25
N LEU A 96 -32.26 11.98 25.13
CA LEU A 96 -33.69 11.86 24.82
C LEU A 96 -34.42 10.95 25.82
N ASN A 97 -33.84 9.81 26.17
CA ASN A 97 -34.50 8.82 27.00
C ASN A 97 -34.65 9.25 28.45
N ARG A 98 -33.65 9.97 28.98
CA ARG A 98 -33.73 10.52 30.33
C ARG A 98 -34.62 11.76 30.45
N ASN A 99 -35.08 12.28 29.32
CA ASN A 99 -35.97 13.43 29.23
C ASN A 99 -37.22 13.10 28.40
N PRO A 100 -38.21 12.38 28.98
CA PRO A 100 -39.35 11.83 28.23
C PRO A 100 -40.21 12.89 27.51
N ASP A 101 -40.23 14.12 28.02
CA ASP A 101 -40.88 15.26 27.39
C ASP A 101 -40.18 15.69 26.09
N LEU A 102 -38.85 15.61 26.03
CA LEU A 102 -38.09 15.83 24.80
C LEU A 102 -38.24 14.68 23.83
N ASN A 103 -38.25 13.43 24.32
CA ASN A 103 -38.50 12.28 23.46
C ASN A 103 -39.90 12.37 22.82
N SER A 104 -40.90 12.84 23.58
CA SER A 104 -42.24 13.11 23.06
C SER A 104 -42.28 14.28 22.06
N ALA A 105 -41.46 15.32 22.29
CA ALA A 105 -41.41 16.52 21.44
C ALA A 105 -40.64 16.31 20.13
N PHE A 106 -39.57 15.51 20.15
CA PHE A 106 -38.69 15.27 19.00
C PHE A 106 -38.93 13.93 18.31
N ALA A 107 -39.67 13.01 18.92
CA ALA A 107 -39.99 11.68 18.38
C ALA A 107 -38.74 10.92 17.88
N GLY A 108 -37.67 10.90 18.68
CA GLY A 108 -36.40 10.27 18.31
C GLY A 108 -35.49 11.10 17.39
N ASN A 109 -35.85 12.34 17.03
CA ASN A 109 -35.00 13.20 16.20
C ASN A 109 -33.78 13.71 16.99
N LEU A 110 -32.64 13.04 16.79
CA LEU A 110 -31.36 13.34 17.47
C LEU A 110 -30.78 14.71 17.10
N GLN A 111 -30.99 15.18 15.87
CA GLN A 111 -30.52 16.51 15.45
C GLN A 111 -31.30 17.63 16.17
N GLY A 112 -32.63 17.46 16.32
CA GLY A 112 -33.47 18.34 17.13
C GLY A 112 -33.13 18.27 18.61
N ALA A 113 -32.86 17.06 19.12
CA ALA A 113 -32.43 16.83 20.50
C ALA A 113 -31.11 17.54 20.82
N PHE A 114 -30.12 17.43 19.94
CA PHE A 114 -28.82 18.08 20.13
C PHE A 114 -28.93 19.60 20.02
N GLN A 115 -29.72 20.11 19.07
CA GLN A 115 -29.99 21.53 18.98
C GLN A 115 -30.64 22.07 20.26
N HIS A 116 -31.61 21.33 20.82
CA HIS A 116 -32.21 21.67 22.12
C HIS A 116 -31.20 21.60 23.26
N PHE A 117 -30.35 20.57 23.27
CA PHE A 117 -29.28 20.42 24.26
C PHE A 117 -28.39 21.67 24.30
N LEU A 118 -27.90 22.12 23.14
CA LEU A 118 -27.03 23.29 23.00
C LEU A 118 -27.72 24.59 23.43
N THR A 119 -29.01 24.77 23.13
CA THR A 119 -29.70 26.05 23.40
C THR A 119 -30.36 26.13 24.77
N SER A 120 -30.74 25.01 25.36
CA SER A 120 -31.61 24.97 26.54
C SER A 120 -31.32 23.80 27.46
N GLY A 121 -31.11 22.61 26.92
CA GLY A 121 -30.94 21.38 27.69
C GLY A 121 -29.81 21.39 28.72
N PHE A 122 -28.63 21.86 28.32
CA PHE A 122 -27.50 21.98 29.21
C PHE A 122 -27.76 22.99 30.33
N ALA A 123 -28.40 24.12 30.01
CA ALA A 123 -28.78 25.15 30.99
C ALA A 123 -29.92 24.70 31.93
N GLU A 124 -30.82 23.85 31.43
CA GLU A 124 -31.91 23.22 32.18
C GLU A 124 -31.45 22.08 33.08
N ASN A 125 -30.16 21.70 33.04
CA ASN A 125 -29.58 20.59 33.82
C ASN A 125 -30.27 19.26 33.55
N ARG A 126 -30.57 19.02 32.28
CA ARG A 126 -31.08 17.73 31.84
C ARG A 126 -29.91 16.76 31.73
N LEU A 127 -30.06 15.55 32.26
CA LEU A 127 -29.02 14.51 32.17
C LEU A 127 -28.81 14.12 30.69
N PHE A 128 -27.55 14.11 30.25
CA PHE A 128 -27.15 13.95 28.84
C PHE A 128 -26.01 12.96 28.63
N SER A 129 -25.58 12.28 29.70
CA SER A 129 -24.50 11.31 29.67
C SER A 129 -24.74 10.26 30.75
N GLN A 130 -24.49 9.01 30.42
CA GLN A 130 -24.41 7.92 31.40
C GLN A 130 -23.19 8.06 32.32
N PHE A 131 -22.15 8.78 31.89
CA PHE A 131 -20.92 8.95 32.63
C PHE A 131 -20.93 10.16 33.57
N LEU A 132 -21.88 11.08 33.38
CA LEU A 132 -21.82 12.39 34.00
C LEU A 132 -23.16 12.89 34.52
N ASP A 133 -23.21 13.09 35.83
CA ASP A 133 -24.21 13.89 36.53
C ASP A 133 -23.48 15.05 37.23
N LEU A 134 -23.70 16.28 36.76
CA LEU A 134 -23.01 17.47 37.27
C LEU A 134 -23.44 17.86 38.68
N ASP A 135 -24.69 17.57 39.06
CA ASP A 135 -25.18 17.80 40.42
C ASP A 135 -24.57 16.79 41.38
N TYR A 136 -24.47 15.52 40.95
CA TYR A 136 -23.72 14.51 41.68
C TYR A 136 -22.25 14.92 41.81
N TYR A 137 -21.59 15.28 40.72
CA TYR A 137 -20.18 15.68 40.69
C TYR A 137 -19.89 16.85 41.64
N LEU A 138 -20.72 17.89 41.66
CA LEU A 138 -20.59 18.99 42.63
C LEU A 138 -20.88 18.54 44.06
N ALA A 139 -21.89 17.68 44.28
CA ALA A 139 -22.25 17.21 45.62
C ALA A 139 -21.15 16.38 46.29
N ILE A 140 -20.44 15.55 45.52
CA ILE A 140 -19.34 14.71 46.02
C ILE A 140 -17.97 15.41 46.02
N ASN A 141 -17.86 16.60 45.42
CA ASN A 141 -16.66 17.44 45.42
C ASN A 141 -16.95 18.80 46.10
N PRO A 142 -17.07 18.84 47.44
CA PRO A 142 -17.56 20.03 48.17
C PRO A 142 -16.62 21.24 48.10
N ASP A 143 -15.33 21.02 47.87
CA ASP A 143 -14.33 22.07 47.62
C ASP A 143 -14.58 22.77 46.28
N LEU A 144 -14.90 21.98 45.24
CA LEU A 144 -15.25 22.49 43.93
C LEU A 144 -16.60 23.24 43.98
N ALA A 145 -17.59 22.68 44.68
CA ALA A 145 -18.87 23.33 44.93
C ALA A 145 -18.75 24.62 45.76
N GLN A 146 -17.71 24.76 46.59
CA GLN A 146 -17.44 26.01 47.31
C GLN A 146 -16.92 27.12 46.38
N VAL A 147 -16.14 26.76 45.35
CA VAL A 147 -15.55 27.70 44.38
C VAL A 147 -16.56 28.05 43.28
N LEU A 148 -17.22 27.05 42.71
CA LEU A 148 -18.14 27.19 41.58
C LEU A 148 -19.59 27.43 42.03
N GLY A 149 -19.92 27.17 43.29
CA GLY A 149 -21.31 27.18 43.75
C GLY A 149 -22.12 26.10 43.02
N GLY A 150 -23.21 26.53 42.38
CA GLY A 150 -24.01 25.71 41.47
C GLY A 150 -23.71 25.95 39.98
N ASP A 151 -22.55 26.53 39.65
CA ASP A 151 -22.14 26.75 38.26
C ASP A 151 -21.77 25.44 37.58
N ARG A 152 -22.77 24.83 36.93
CA ARG A 152 -22.68 23.56 36.21
C ARG A 152 -21.83 23.65 34.95
N HIS A 153 -21.81 24.81 34.28
CA HIS A 153 -20.91 25.00 33.14
C HIS A 153 -19.46 25.01 33.62
N GLY A 154 -19.18 25.72 34.72
CA GLY A 154 -17.88 25.67 35.36
C GLY A 154 -17.51 24.25 35.81
N ALA A 155 -18.47 23.50 36.34
CA ALA A 155 -18.24 22.12 36.80
C ALA A 155 -17.91 21.16 35.65
N PHE A 156 -18.63 21.28 34.53
CA PHE A 156 -18.37 20.51 33.31
C PHE A 156 -16.98 20.82 32.73
N GLN A 157 -16.63 22.11 32.65
CA GLN A 157 -15.31 22.55 32.19
C GLN A 157 -14.19 22.10 33.12
N HIS A 158 -14.41 22.16 34.43
CA HIS A 158 -13.46 21.64 35.41
C HIS A 158 -13.26 20.14 35.21
N LEU A 159 -14.33 19.36 35.10
CA LEU A 159 -14.22 17.91 34.90
C LEU A 159 -13.38 17.57 33.66
N LEU A 160 -13.69 18.21 32.52
CA LEU A 160 -13.00 18.00 31.24
C LEU A 160 -11.51 18.36 31.29
N ASN A 161 -11.17 19.50 31.89
CA ASN A 161 -9.82 20.05 31.80
C ASN A 161 -8.90 19.59 32.93
N THR A 162 -9.45 19.24 34.10
CA THR A 162 -8.66 18.94 35.30
C THR A 162 -9.23 17.81 36.15
N GLY A 163 -10.54 17.75 36.34
CA GLY A 163 -11.18 16.88 37.33
C GLY A 163 -10.93 15.39 37.12
N ILE A 164 -10.88 14.92 35.87
CA ILE A 164 -10.56 13.53 35.55
C ILE A 164 -9.09 13.22 35.88
N THR A 165 -8.16 14.10 35.47
CA THR A 165 -6.72 13.97 35.75
C THR A 165 -6.39 14.05 37.25
N GLU A 166 -7.16 14.83 38.00
CA GLU A 166 -7.08 14.90 39.48
C GLU A 166 -7.63 13.64 40.17
N GLY A 167 -8.25 12.71 39.42
CA GLY A 167 -8.85 11.50 39.95
C GLY A 167 -10.13 11.75 40.77
N ARG A 168 -10.82 12.88 40.54
CA ARG A 168 -12.07 13.19 41.23
C ARG A 168 -13.13 12.16 40.85
N ARG A 169 -13.95 11.76 41.82
CA ARG A 169 -15.13 10.93 41.56
C ARG A 169 -16.13 11.76 40.78
N TYR A 170 -16.78 11.17 39.78
CA TYR A 170 -17.74 11.87 38.91
C TYR A 170 -18.87 10.95 38.40
N LEU A 171 -18.66 9.62 38.43
CA LEU A 171 -19.62 8.62 38.00
C LEU A 171 -20.45 8.12 39.21
N PRO A 172 -21.80 8.13 39.15
CA PRO A 172 -22.63 7.52 40.19
C PRO A 172 -22.39 6.02 40.39
N GLY A 173 -22.02 5.30 39.33
CA GLY A 173 -21.61 3.88 39.32
C GLY A 173 -20.18 3.59 39.76
N ASP A 174 -19.49 4.54 40.41
CA ASP A 174 -18.14 4.32 40.96
C ASP A 174 -18.20 3.56 42.30
N LEU A 175 -17.81 2.29 42.25
CA LEU A 175 -17.74 1.34 43.37
C LEU A 175 -16.53 1.58 44.28
N GLY A 176 -15.59 2.43 43.86
CA GLY A 176 -14.35 2.71 44.59
C GLY A 176 -13.36 1.54 44.58
N VAL A 177 -12.56 1.43 45.64
CA VAL A 177 -11.60 0.33 45.78
C VAL A 177 -12.32 -0.96 46.16
N ILE A 178 -12.17 -2.00 45.33
CA ILE A 178 -12.76 -3.32 45.60
C ILE A 178 -11.67 -4.28 46.11
N ASN A 179 -11.91 -4.82 47.31
CA ASN A 179 -11.08 -5.86 47.95
C ASN A 179 -11.92 -6.98 48.60
N SER A 180 -13.23 -6.96 48.31
CA SER A 180 -14.26 -7.91 48.74
C SER A 180 -15.47 -7.80 47.80
N SER A 181 -16.57 -8.53 48.05
CA SER A 181 -17.76 -8.48 47.19
C SER A 181 -18.54 -7.17 47.35
N HIS A 182 -18.89 -6.54 46.23
CA HIS A 182 -19.78 -5.39 46.13
C HIS A 182 -20.99 -5.77 45.27
N THR A 183 -22.19 -5.31 45.65
CA THR A 183 -23.44 -5.66 44.96
C THR A 183 -24.24 -4.40 44.61
N VAL A 184 -24.58 -4.24 43.34
CA VAL A 184 -25.43 -3.17 42.79
C VAL A 184 -26.80 -3.75 42.43
N GLY A 185 -27.88 -3.00 42.68
CA GLY A 185 -29.25 -3.43 42.37
C GLY A 185 -29.85 -4.43 43.37
N ALA A 186 -29.44 -4.36 44.64
CA ALA A 186 -29.88 -5.28 45.68
C ALA A 186 -31.38 -5.19 46.04
N ASP A 187 -32.02 -4.04 45.83
CA ASP A 187 -33.47 -3.86 45.99
C ASP A 187 -34.20 -4.17 44.66
N PRO A 188 -35.10 -5.17 44.62
CA PRO A 188 -35.82 -5.55 43.41
C PRO A 188 -36.63 -4.42 42.75
N ASN A 189 -37.02 -3.38 43.49
CA ASN A 189 -37.84 -2.28 42.97
C ASN A 189 -37.01 -1.16 42.33
N THR A 190 -35.68 -1.20 42.48
CA THR A 190 -34.76 -0.15 42.00
C THR A 190 -33.58 -0.74 41.21
N ARG A 191 -33.78 -1.93 40.63
CA ARG A 191 -32.76 -2.57 39.80
C ARG A 191 -32.44 -1.73 38.56
N PRO A 192 -31.15 -1.61 38.20
CA PRO A 192 -30.75 -1.13 36.87
C PRO A 192 -31.40 -1.99 35.77
N VAL A 193 -31.70 -1.36 34.63
CA VAL A 193 -32.34 -2.01 33.50
C VAL A 193 -31.68 -1.50 32.22
N VAL A 194 -31.03 -2.39 31.46
CA VAL A 194 -30.60 -2.09 30.09
C VAL A 194 -31.75 -2.36 29.12
N THR A 195 -31.95 -1.48 28.14
CA THR A 195 -33.06 -1.49 27.17
C THR A 195 -32.57 -1.01 25.80
N SER A 196 -33.38 -1.18 24.74
CA SER A 196 -33.07 -0.64 23.40
C SER A 196 -32.86 0.87 23.32
N LEU A 197 -33.16 1.58 24.40
CA LEU A 197 -33.03 3.02 24.57
C LEU A 197 -31.92 3.39 25.58
N ASP A 198 -31.54 2.47 26.46
CA ASP A 198 -30.48 2.61 27.46
C ASP A 198 -29.63 1.35 27.38
N THR A 199 -28.83 1.28 26.32
CA THR A 199 -28.26 0.02 25.85
C THR A 199 -27.11 -0.46 26.72
N GLU A 200 -26.54 0.41 27.56
CA GLU A 200 -25.29 0.15 28.27
C GLU A 200 -25.23 0.84 29.65
N ASP A 201 -24.80 0.10 30.67
CA ASP A 201 -24.53 0.61 32.02
C ASP A 201 -23.04 0.40 32.38
N TYR A 202 -22.44 1.39 33.04
CA TYR A 202 -21.01 1.36 33.42
C TYR A 202 -20.77 1.47 34.93
N TYR A 203 -19.87 0.61 35.44
CA TYR A 203 -19.46 0.59 36.84
C TYR A 203 -17.94 0.66 36.97
N LYS A 204 -17.44 1.73 37.60
CA LYS A 204 -16.00 1.96 37.79
C LYS A 204 -15.55 1.35 39.11
N PHE A 205 -14.37 0.72 39.14
CA PHE A 205 -13.72 0.29 40.37
C PHE A 205 -12.19 0.36 40.28
N HIS A 206 -11.53 0.31 41.43
CA HIS A 206 -10.07 0.33 41.52
C HIS A 206 -9.55 -0.88 42.30
N LEU A 207 -8.42 -1.43 41.86
CA LEU A 207 -7.67 -2.47 42.56
C LEU A 207 -6.34 -1.90 43.07
N ASP A 208 -6.12 -1.97 44.38
CA ASP A 208 -4.85 -1.54 45.00
C ASP A 208 -3.75 -2.61 44.94
N THR A 209 -4.17 -3.87 44.78
CA THR A 209 -3.29 -5.05 44.82
C THR A 209 -3.69 -6.04 43.73
N PHE A 210 -2.77 -6.91 43.34
CA PHE A 210 -3.07 -8.01 42.43
C PHE A 210 -4.20 -8.88 43.02
N SER A 211 -5.31 -8.98 42.29
CA SER A 211 -6.53 -9.58 42.83
C SER A 211 -7.17 -10.56 41.85
N ASP A 212 -7.74 -11.64 42.37
CA ASP A 212 -8.65 -12.50 41.63
C ASP A 212 -10.03 -11.82 41.63
N ILE A 213 -10.53 -11.45 40.45
CA ILE A 213 -11.80 -10.74 40.21
C ILE A 213 -12.88 -11.74 39.79
N SER A 214 -14.10 -11.52 40.27
CA SER A 214 -15.33 -12.19 39.83
C SER A 214 -16.42 -11.15 39.59
N VAL A 215 -17.04 -11.17 38.41
CA VAL A 215 -18.15 -10.29 38.01
C VAL A 215 -19.36 -11.16 37.69
N LYS A 216 -20.49 -10.95 38.36
CA LYS A 216 -21.66 -11.83 38.31
C LYS A 216 -22.95 -11.03 38.09
N LEU A 217 -23.80 -11.46 37.16
CA LEU A 217 -25.16 -10.94 37.01
C LEU A 217 -26.18 -11.92 37.62
N ASP A 218 -27.01 -11.42 38.53
CA ASP A 218 -28.05 -12.18 39.23
C ASP A 218 -29.46 -11.59 38.96
N GLY A 219 -30.47 -12.47 38.98
CA GLY A 219 -31.87 -12.06 39.02
C GLY A 219 -32.43 -11.43 37.74
N SER A 220 -31.80 -11.63 36.59
CA SER A 220 -32.28 -11.07 35.32
C SER A 220 -33.46 -11.84 34.71
N ASN A 221 -34.36 -11.11 34.08
CA ASN A 221 -35.52 -11.60 33.33
C ASN A 221 -35.20 -11.91 31.85
N ALA A 222 -34.03 -11.49 31.37
CA ALA A 222 -33.49 -11.68 30.02
C ALA A 222 -31.94 -11.72 30.04
N SER A 223 -31.31 -11.96 28.89
CA SER A 223 -29.85 -12.11 28.74
C SER A 223 -29.19 -10.74 28.45
N ALA A 224 -28.05 -10.45 29.10
CA ALA A 224 -27.24 -9.23 28.89
C ALA A 224 -25.76 -9.59 28.72
N ASN A 225 -25.02 -8.75 28.01
CA ASN A 225 -23.57 -8.91 27.79
C ASN A 225 -22.77 -8.27 28.94
N ILE A 226 -21.58 -8.80 29.25
CA ILE A 226 -20.67 -8.24 30.25
C ILE A 226 -19.29 -8.05 29.63
N GLN A 227 -18.70 -6.87 29.84
CA GLN A 227 -17.29 -6.62 29.54
C GLN A 227 -16.55 -6.08 30.77
N LEU A 228 -15.31 -6.51 30.94
CA LEU A 228 -14.35 -5.96 31.90
C LEU A 228 -13.30 -5.18 31.11
N ILE A 229 -13.16 -3.89 31.42
CA ILE A 229 -12.32 -2.92 30.69
C ILE A 229 -11.29 -2.37 31.67
N ARG A 230 -10.03 -2.23 31.26
CA ARG A 230 -8.96 -1.64 32.09
C ARG A 230 -8.54 -0.32 31.48
N ASP A 231 -8.64 0.75 32.25
CA ASP A 231 -8.20 2.09 31.86
C ASP A 231 -6.67 2.13 31.75
N LEU A 232 -6.15 1.82 30.56
CA LEU A 232 -4.72 1.70 30.27
C LEU A 232 -4.12 3.07 30.00
N ASN A 233 -4.84 3.91 29.25
CA ASN A 233 -4.42 5.27 28.90
C ASN A 233 -4.61 6.26 30.07
N LYS A 234 -5.28 5.86 31.16
CA LYS A 234 -5.55 6.66 32.37
C LYS A 234 -6.33 7.93 32.08
N ASN A 235 -7.10 7.93 30.99
CA ASN A 235 -8.00 9.03 30.66
C ASN A 235 -9.30 8.94 31.46
N GLY A 236 -9.48 7.88 32.26
CA GLY A 236 -10.64 7.72 33.13
C GLY A 236 -11.94 7.42 32.40
N ILE A 237 -11.91 7.08 31.11
CA ILE A 237 -13.07 6.85 30.24
C ILE A 237 -12.89 5.47 29.59
N PRO A 238 -13.85 4.54 29.69
CA PRO A 238 -13.72 3.22 29.09
C PRO A 238 -13.73 3.30 27.56
N ASP A 239 -12.78 2.62 26.92
CA ASP A 239 -12.69 2.46 25.46
C ASP A 239 -12.79 0.98 25.06
N ASP A 240 -13.32 0.71 23.87
CA ASP A 240 -13.46 -0.65 23.34
C ASP A 240 -12.08 -1.27 23.06
N ALA A 241 -11.07 -0.46 22.74
CA ALA A 241 -9.67 -0.89 22.62
C ALA A 241 -9.04 -1.36 23.94
N GLU A 242 -9.68 -1.07 25.09
CA GLU A 242 -9.19 -1.36 26.44
C GLU A 242 -9.88 -2.58 27.09
N VAL A 243 -10.77 -3.24 26.35
CA VAL A 243 -11.50 -4.43 26.81
C VAL A 243 -10.52 -5.53 27.17
N GLN A 244 -10.51 -5.92 28.44
CA GLN A 244 -9.69 -7.02 28.94
C GLN A 244 -10.37 -8.36 28.72
N ALA A 245 -11.69 -8.42 28.89
CA ALA A 245 -12.50 -9.62 28.79
C ALA A 245 -13.94 -9.28 28.39
N SER A 246 -14.59 -10.15 27.61
CA SER A 246 -15.99 -10.00 27.21
C SER A 246 -16.71 -11.35 27.24
N ILE A 247 -17.97 -11.36 27.64
CA ILE A 247 -18.89 -12.50 27.52
C ILE A 247 -20.16 -12.02 26.84
N SER A 248 -20.50 -12.63 25.70
CA SER A 248 -21.73 -12.39 24.95
C SER A 248 -22.83 -13.37 25.38
N ALA A 249 -24.05 -12.86 25.47
CA ALA A 249 -25.23 -13.60 25.87
C ALA A 249 -25.83 -14.49 24.76
N GLU A 250 -25.25 -14.43 23.56
CA GLU A 250 -25.66 -15.18 22.37
C GLU A 250 -25.53 -16.71 22.51
N LYS A 251 -24.68 -17.18 23.43
CA LYS A 251 -24.32 -18.61 23.58
C LYS A 251 -25.00 -19.29 24.77
N ALA A 252 -25.28 -18.56 25.85
CA ALA A 252 -25.94 -19.04 27.06
C ALA A 252 -26.38 -17.86 27.97
N PRO A 253 -27.36 -18.04 28.88
CA PRO A 253 -27.68 -17.02 29.88
C PRO A 253 -26.47 -16.70 30.76
N VAL A 254 -26.00 -15.45 30.69
CA VAL A 254 -24.78 -14.97 31.34
C VAL A 254 -24.97 -14.95 32.85
N SER A 255 -24.03 -15.55 33.58
CA SER A 255 -24.04 -15.49 35.04
C SER A 255 -22.73 -15.02 35.66
N GLN A 256 -21.54 -15.26 35.08
CA GLN A 256 -20.27 -14.96 35.77
C GLN A 256 -19.06 -14.79 34.82
N LEU A 257 -18.13 -13.89 35.16
CA LEU A 257 -16.83 -13.64 34.54
C LEU A 257 -15.75 -13.64 35.63
N ASP A 258 -14.77 -14.55 35.55
CA ASP A 258 -13.68 -14.66 36.54
C ASP A 258 -12.31 -14.36 35.90
N ARG A 259 -11.46 -13.61 36.61
CA ARG A 259 -10.09 -13.24 36.21
C ARG A 259 -9.15 -13.43 37.39
N PHE A 260 -8.02 -14.11 37.22
CA PHE A 260 -7.07 -14.39 38.31
C PHE A 260 -5.84 -13.48 38.21
N ALA A 261 -5.29 -13.08 39.37
CA ALA A 261 -4.09 -12.24 39.50
C ALA A 261 -4.13 -10.95 38.65
N THR A 262 -5.29 -10.29 38.60
CA THR A 262 -5.52 -9.06 37.85
C THR A 262 -4.72 -7.91 38.47
N PRO A 263 -3.92 -7.15 37.70
CA PRO A 263 -3.00 -6.15 38.26
C PRO A 263 -3.74 -4.97 38.90
N PRO A 264 -3.08 -4.24 39.83
CA PRO A 264 -3.58 -2.97 40.33
C PRO A 264 -3.90 -1.99 39.19
N GLY A 265 -4.96 -1.21 39.36
CA GLY A 265 -5.41 -0.28 38.32
C GLY A 265 -6.88 0.05 38.41
N THR A 266 -7.32 0.93 37.51
CA THR A 266 -8.71 1.33 37.35
C THR A 266 -9.38 0.47 36.30
N TYR A 267 -10.57 -0.02 36.61
CA TYR A 267 -11.35 -0.91 35.77
C TYR A 267 -12.78 -0.44 35.65
N PHE A 268 -13.43 -0.82 34.56
CA PHE A 268 -14.85 -0.66 34.33
C PHE A 268 -15.51 -2.00 34.06
N VAL A 269 -16.71 -2.20 34.59
CA VAL A 269 -17.64 -3.23 34.12
C VAL A 269 -18.69 -2.55 33.26
N LYS A 270 -18.82 -3.02 32.02
CA LYS A 270 -19.90 -2.64 31.11
C LYS A 270 -20.93 -3.75 31.05
N VAL A 271 -22.19 -3.41 31.26
CA VAL A 271 -23.34 -4.32 31.08
C VAL A 271 -24.15 -3.77 29.91
N SER A 272 -24.38 -4.56 28.86
CA SER A 272 -25.15 -4.11 27.69
C SER A 272 -26.30 -5.02 27.31
N GLU A 273 -27.34 -4.44 26.69
CA GLU A 273 -28.50 -5.19 26.20
C GLU A 273 -28.08 -6.19 25.13
N PHE A 274 -28.65 -7.41 25.20
CA PHE A 274 -28.55 -8.40 24.12
C PHE A 274 -29.89 -8.58 23.41
N GLN A 275 -30.96 -8.93 24.14
CA GLN A 275 -32.33 -9.01 23.58
C GLN A 275 -33.40 -8.64 24.61
N GLY A 276 -33.93 -7.42 24.49
CA GLY A 276 -35.05 -6.91 25.27
C GLY A 276 -34.67 -6.37 26.64
N ASP A 277 -35.57 -5.57 27.22
CA ASP A 277 -35.40 -4.90 28.51
C ASP A 277 -34.97 -5.89 29.61
N THR A 278 -33.73 -5.75 30.08
CA THR A 278 -33.10 -6.66 31.03
C THR A 278 -32.80 -5.95 32.34
N ALA A 279 -33.59 -6.24 33.38
CA ALA A 279 -33.31 -5.79 34.74
C ALA A 279 -32.27 -6.72 35.38
N TYR A 280 -31.27 -6.20 36.08
CA TYR A 280 -30.19 -7.06 36.61
C TYR A 280 -29.70 -6.64 38.01
N GLN A 281 -29.01 -7.56 38.67
CA GLN A 281 -28.23 -7.32 39.90
C GLN A 281 -26.77 -7.65 39.60
N LEU A 282 -25.87 -6.67 39.76
CA LEU A 282 -24.44 -6.86 39.49
C LEU A 282 -23.69 -7.13 40.78
N ASN A 283 -22.89 -8.20 40.83
CA ASN A 283 -21.94 -8.46 41.91
C ASN A 283 -20.52 -8.40 41.35
N VAL A 284 -19.68 -7.54 41.91
CA VAL A 284 -18.25 -7.46 41.59
C VAL A 284 -17.47 -7.79 42.85
N ALA A 285 -16.67 -8.85 42.82
CA ALA A 285 -15.82 -9.26 43.92
C ALA A 285 -14.36 -9.29 43.48
N ALA A 286 -13.47 -8.84 44.36
CA ALA A 286 -12.03 -9.01 44.18
C ALA A 286 -11.40 -9.50 45.49
N VAL A 287 -10.44 -10.42 45.41
CA VAL A 287 -9.67 -10.88 46.57
C VAL A 287 -8.17 -10.87 46.24
N PRO A 288 -7.28 -10.41 47.15
CA PRO A 288 -5.84 -10.42 46.90
C PRO A 288 -5.34 -11.82 46.53
N SER A 289 -4.63 -11.93 45.41
CA SER A 289 -4.27 -13.24 44.86
C SER A 289 -3.17 -13.91 45.70
N SER A 290 -3.49 -15.07 46.27
CA SER A 290 -2.52 -15.89 47.03
C SER A 290 -1.45 -16.55 46.17
N ARG A 291 -1.59 -16.50 44.84
CA ARG A 291 -0.66 -17.07 43.85
C ARG A 291 0.71 -16.36 43.83
N LEU A 292 0.82 -15.15 44.40
CA LEU A 292 2.07 -14.39 44.52
C LEU A 292 3.05 -14.92 45.60
N LEU A 293 2.66 -15.88 46.45
CA LEU A 293 3.47 -16.37 47.57
C LEU A 293 4.44 -17.52 47.23
N GLN A 294 4.44 -18.05 46.00
CA GLN A 294 5.37 -19.10 45.54
C GLN A 294 6.39 -18.58 44.52
N ALA A 295 7.20 -17.56 44.88
CA ALA A 295 8.42 -17.28 44.11
C ALA A 295 9.49 -18.32 44.47
N HIS A 296 9.60 -19.40 43.69
CA HIS A 296 10.71 -20.33 43.77
C HIS A 296 11.81 -19.87 42.81
N PRO A 297 13.05 -19.57 43.25
CA PRO A 297 14.13 -19.21 42.34
C PRO A 297 14.54 -20.46 41.55
N ARG A 298 14.07 -20.57 40.31
CA ARG A 298 14.41 -21.65 39.36
C ARG A 298 15.06 -21.02 38.13
N ASN A 299 15.99 -20.10 38.36
CA ASN A 299 16.39 -19.09 37.37
C ASN A 299 17.61 -19.52 36.56
N THR A 300 18.11 -20.73 36.79
CA THR A 300 19.24 -21.34 36.08
C THR A 300 18.92 -22.78 35.70
N LEU A 301 19.61 -23.34 34.70
CA LEU A 301 19.45 -24.75 34.30
C LEU A 301 19.72 -25.72 35.47
N ASN A 302 20.64 -25.36 36.38
CA ASN A 302 20.97 -26.15 37.57
C ASN A 302 19.89 -26.12 38.66
N GLU A 303 19.07 -25.07 38.68
CA GLU A 303 17.97 -24.88 39.62
C GLU A 303 16.60 -25.27 39.02
N ALA A 304 16.60 -25.73 37.76
CA ALA A 304 15.39 -26.10 37.03
C ALA A 304 14.55 -27.14 37.77
N LEU A 305 13.24 -26.94 37.83
CA LEU A 305 12.34 -27.91 38.44
C LEU A 305 12.33 -29.20 37.62
N TRP A 306 12.72 -30.30 38.24
CA TRP A 306 12.55 -31.61 37.62
C TRP A 306 11.08 -32.03 37.62
N ILE A 307 10.48 -32.15 36.42
CA ILE A 307 9.09 -32.57 36.25
C ILE A 307 8.94 -34.03 35.80
N GLY A 308 10.05 -34.73 35.56
CA GLY A 308 10.06 -36.17 35.23
C GLY A 308 10.05 -36.50 33.75
N ASP A 309 9.75 -37.77 33.45
CA ASP A 309 9.62 -38.30 32.09
C ASP A 309 8.27 -37.86 31.48
N VAL A 310 8.30 -37.10 30.39
CA VAL A 310 7.07 -36.67 29.69
C VAL A 310 6.55 -37.85 28.87
N THR A 311 5.71 -38.67 29.49
CA THR A 311 5.00 -39.80 28.85
C THR A 311 3.49 -39.56 28.78
N ARG A 312 3.02 -38.47 29.40
CA ARG A 312 1.65 -37.96 29.45
C ARG A 312 1.70 -36.43 29.65
N PRO A 313 0.64 -35.69 29.32
CA PRO A 313 0.55 -34.26 29.60
C PRO A 313 0.90 -33.92 31.06
N GLN A 314 1.84 -32.98 31.27
CA GLN A 314 2.26 -32.45 32.57
C GLN A 314 1.95 -30.95 32.65
N ALA A 315 1.18 -30.53 33.66
CA ALA A 315 0.85 -29.13 33.91
C ALA A 315 1.70 -28.58 35.05
N GLN A 316 2.20 -27.35 34.91
CA GLN A 316 2.95 -26.65 35.94
C GLN A 316 2.48 -25.21 36.05
N GLN A 317 2.22 -24.76 37.27
CA GLN A 317 1.88 -23.37 37.52
C GLN A 317 3.14 -22.60 37.91
N GLY A 318 3.25 -21.36 37.43
CA GLY A 318 4.41 -20.50 37.69
C GLY A 318 4.05 -19.02 37.73
N PHE A 319 5.01 -18.22 38.20
CA PHE A 319 4.89 -16.77 38.25
C PHE A 319 6.25 -16.13 37.97
N ILE A 320 6.26 -15.26 36.98
CA ILE A 320 7.40 -14.44 36.61
C ILE A 320 7.09 -12.99 36.97
N GLY A 321 8.06 -12.28 37.52
CA GLY A 321 7.90 -10.88 37.87
C GLY A 321 9.22 -10.20 38.18
N ASN A 322 9.15 -8.97 38.67
CA ASN A 322 10.30 -8.05 38.77
C ASN A 322 11.50 -8.53 39.62
N ASN A 323 11.37 -9.63 40.37
CA ASN A 323 12.47 -10.26 41.12
C ASN A 323 12.78 -11.70 40.65
N ASN A 324 11.96 -12.25 39.75
CA ASN A 324 12.10 -13.56 39.13
C ASN A 324 11.71 -13.46 37.64
N PHE A 325 12.66 -13.09 36.79
CA PHE A 325 12.41 -12.81 35.38
C PHE A 325 12.30 -14.06 34.50
N GLN A 326 12.59 -15.25 35.05
CA GLN A 326 12.55 -16.50 34.29
C GLN A 326 12.47 -17.73 35.18
N ASP A 327 11.76 -18.75 34.71
CA ASP A 327 11.68 -20.05 35.36
C ASP A 327 12.16 -21.15 34.41
N PHE A 328 12.90 -22.13 34.93
CA PHE A 328 13.32 -23.32 34.20
C PHE A 328 12.63 -24.59 34.71
N TYR A 329 12.21 -25.44 33.76
CA TYR A 329 11.63 -26.75 34.00
C TYR A 329 12.44 -27.80 33.23
N ARG A 330 12.95 -28.82 33.92
CA ARG A 330 13.74 -29.91 33.35
C ARG A 330 12.91 -31.18 33.22
N PHE A 331 12.99 -31.82 32.06
CA PHE A 331 12.28 -33.07 31.78
C PHE A 331 13.07 -33.98 30.83
N THR A 332 12.63 -35.23 30.70
CA THR A 332 13.20 -36.22 29.78
C THR A 332 12.16 -36.73 28.80
N VAL A 333 12.61 -36.98 27.58
CA VAL A 333 11.85 -37.70 26.56
C VAL A 333 12.56 -39.04 26.33
N ASN A 334 11.84 -40.15 26.50
CA ASN A 334 12.43 -41.51 26.58
C ASN A 334 12.40 -42.29 25.25
N SER A 335 11.70 -41.77 24.26
CA SER A 335 11.57 -42.31 22.89
C SER A 335 11.46 -41.15 21.92
N THR A 336 11.67 -41.36 20.61
CA THR A 336 11.37 -40.30 19.63
C THR A 336 9.89 -39.95 19.72
N SER A 337 9.58 -38.69 20.01
CA SER A 337 8.21 -38.23 20.29
C SER A 337 8.07 -36.76 19.91
N ASP A 338 6.87 -36.36 19.55
CA ASP A 338 6.59 -34.94 19.32
C ASP A 338 6.30 -34.27 20.66
N LEU A 339 6.67 -33.01 20.81
CA LEU A 339 6.54 -32.27 22.05
C LEU A 339 5.74 -30.99 21.82
N ARG A 340 4.70 -30.80 22.62
CA ARG A 340 3.93 -29.56 22.71
C ARG A 340 4.20 -28.89 24.04
N LEU A 341 4.61 -27.62 24.01
CA LEU A 341 4.68 -26.72 25.16
C LEU A 341 3.68 -25.58 25.00
N SER A 342 2.78 -25.35 25.95
CA SER A 342 1.86 -24.21 25.89
C SER A 342 1.86 -23.41 27.19
N LEU A 343 1.65 -22.10 27.09
CA LEU A 343 1.40 -21.21 28.23
C LEU A 343 -0.06 -20.79 28.21
N ASN A 344 -0.77 -21.00 29.31
CA ASN A 344 -2.19 -20.68 29.44
C ASN A 344 -2.42 -19.71 30.62
N ASN A 345 -3.60 -19.09 30.67
CA ASN A 345 -4.05 -18.21 31.76
C ASN A 345 -3.10 -17.05 32.08
N LEU A 346 -2.64 -16.36 31.03
CA LEU A 346 -1.67 -15.27 31.12
C LEU A 346 -2.33 -13.94 31.48
N SER A 347 -1.67 -13.16 32.34
CA SER A 347 -2.07 -11.79 32.72
C SER A 347 -1.28 -10.68 32.01
N ALA A 348 -0.16 -11.00 31.34
CA ALA A 348 0.58 -10.15 30.40
C ALA A 348 1.48 -11.01 29.49
N ASN A 349 2.45 -10.40 28.79
CA ASN A 349 3.27 -11.06 27.79
C ASN A 349 4.43 -11.86 28.42
N LEU A 350 4.58 -13.10 27.96
CA LEU A 350 5.66 -14.01 28.33
C LEU A 350 6.27 -14.66 27.10
N GLN A 351 7.51 -15.11 27.24
CA GLN A 351 8.23 -15.88 26.22
C GLN A 351 8.52 -17.29 26.75
N ILE A 352 8.46 -18.30 25.90
CA ILE A 352 8.85 -19.68 26.21
C ILE A 352 9.94 -20.16 25.26
N GLN A 353 10.95 -20.86 25.79
CA GLN A 353 12.04 -21.47 25.03
C GLN A 353 12.21 -22.94 25.39
N LEU A 354 12.45 -23.78 24.38
CA LEU A 354 12.96 -25.14 24.60
C LEU A 354 14.48 -25.14 24.43
N ILE A 355 15.19 -25.74 25.38
CA ILE A 355 16.64 -25.79 25.43
C ILE A 355 17.11 -27.24 25.61
N GLN A 356 18.22 -27.59 24.96
CA GLN A 356 18.94 -28.83 25.19
C GLN A 356 20.40 -28.49 25.52
N ASP A 357 20.77 -28.62 26.80
CA ASP A 357 22.17 -28.51 27.25
C ASP A 357 22.96 -29.73 26.75
N ARG A 358 23.58 -29.60 25.57
CA ARG A 358 24.21 -30.72 24.85
C ARG A 358 25.59 -31.04 25.42
N ASN A 359 26.26 -30.04 25.98
CA ASN A 359 27.60 -30.20 26.54
C ASN A 359 27.60 -30.46 28.07
N GLY A 360 26.44 -30.31 28.72
CA GLY A 360 26.22 -30.62 30.13
C GLY A 360 26.87 -29.64 31.09
N ASN A 361 27.18 -28.41 30.65
CA ASN A 361 27.89 -27.41 31.45
C ASN A 361 26.96 -26.57 32.34
N GLY A 362 25.63 -26.70 32.20
CA GLY A 362 24.63 -25.95 32.96
C GLY A 362 24.54 -24.46 32.59
N ILE A 363 25.08 -24.07 31.43
CA ILE A 363 25.04 -22.74 30.81
C ILE A 363 24.33 -22.91 29.45
N ILE A 364 23.58 -21.91 28.99
CA ILE A 364 22.95 -21.95 27.67
C ILE A 364 23.96 -21.41 26.65
N ASP A 365 24.49 -22.28 25.79
CA ASP A 365 25.41 -21.90 24.71
C ASP A 365 24.69 -21.59 23.38
N ILE A 366 25.41 -20.91 22.47
CA ILE A 366 24.91 -20.61 21.11
C ILE A 366 24.66 -21.94 20.38
N GLY A 367 23.39 -22.19 20.01
CA GLY A 367 22.95 -23.42 19.36
C GLY A 367 22.30 -24.46 20.28
N GLU A 368 22.16 -24.20 21.58
CA GLU A 368 21.45 -25.07 22.53
C GLU A 368 19.97 -24.71 22.74
N ILE A 369 19.55 -23.54 22.26
CA ILE A 369 18.14 -23.18 22.13
C ILE A 369 17.57 -23.95 20.94
N VAL A 370 16.63 -24.86 21.22
CA VAL A 370 15.97 -25.70 20.22
C VAL A 370 14.83 -24.95 19.54
N SER A 371 14.08 -24.14 20.31
CA SER A 371 12.99 -23.29 19.78
C SER A 371 12.66 -22.16 20.76
N THR A 372 12.07 -21.07 20.27
CA THR A 372 11.66 -19.88 21.05
C THR A 372 10.34 -19.34 20.51
N GLN A 373 9.40 -19.01 21.39
CA GLN A 373 8.11 -18.38 21.05
C GLN A 373 7.75 -17.29 22.06
N ALA A 374 7.20 -16.15 21.62
CA ALA A 374 6.71 -15.07 22.49
C ALA A 374 5.18 -14.92 22.39
N ASN A 375 4.53 -14.49 23.47
CA ASN A 375 3.14 -14.00 23.48
C ASN A 375 3.17 -12.47 23.47
N THR A 376 2.46 -11.81 22.56
CA THR A 376 2.31 -10.34 22.53
C THR A 376 0.84 -9.96 22.41
N THR A 377 0.29 -9.25 23.39
CA THR A 377 -1.08 -8.70 23.36
C THR A 377 -1.16 -7.43 22.52
N GLY A 378 -2.05 -7.42 21.52
CA GLY A 378 -2.65 -6.20 20.96
C GLY A 378 -2.19 -5.79 19.55
N ASN A 379 -2.69 -6.51 18.54
CA ASN A 379 -3.31 -6.02 17.30
C ASN A 379 -3.23 -7.13 16.26
N LEU A 380 -4.36 -7.45 15.62
CA LEU A 380 -4.35 -8.08 14.30
C LEU A 380 -3.71 -7.06 13.35
N ILE A 381 -2.41 -7.18 13.20
CA ILE A 381 -1.68 -6.62 12.08
C ILE A 381 -1.92 -7.62 10.94
N ASP A 382 -2.43 -7.13 9.81
CA ASP A 382 -2.18 -7.73 8.51
C ASP A 382 -0.65 -7.84 8.37
N LEU A 383 -0.12 -9.04 8.62
CA LEU A 383 1.31 -9.25 8.88
C LEU A 383 2.18 -9.23 7.63
N ASN A 384 1.63 -8.91 6.47
CA ASN A 384 2.46 -8.78 5.29
C ASN A 384 2.05 -7.68 4.33
N GLY A 385 0.79 -7.22 4.29
CA GLY A 385 0.43 -6.02 3.52
C GLY A 385 0.98 -6.02 2.07
N ASP A 386 1.11 -7.20 1.46
CA ASP A 386 1.87 -7.42 0.21
C ASP A 386 1.01 -7.96 -0.94
N GLY A 387 -0.30 -8.09 -0.74
CA GLY A 387 -1.23 -8.52 -1.79
C GLY A 387 -0.98 -9.94 -2.32
N LYS A 388 -0.31 -10.82 -1.56
CA LYS A 388 -0.11 -12.23 -1.90
C LYS A 388 -0.69 -13.14 -0.82
N ILE A 389 -1.47 -14.12 -1.28
CA ILE A 389 -2.10 -15.15 -0.43
C ILE A 389 -1.01 -16.07 0.13
N ASP A 390 -0.89 -16.15 1.45
CA ASP A 390 -0.15 -17.19 2.16
C ASP A 390 -0.93 -18.52 2.08
N PHE A 391 -0.27 -19.60 1.69
CA PHE A 391 -0.85 -20.94 1.62
C PHE A 391 -1.48 -21.38 2.96
N MET A 392 -0.95 -20.90 4.10
CA MET A 392 -1.53 -21.15 5.43
C MET A 392 -2.80 -20.34 5.72
N GLU A 393 -2.97 -19.17 5.10
CA GLU A 393 -4.16 -18.34 5.22
C GLU A 393 -5.36 -18.96 4.47
N TYR A 394 -5.08 -19.56 3.32
CA TYR A 394 -6.07 -20.29 2.51
C TYR A 394 -6.51 -21.61 3.15
N LEU A 395 -5.59 -22.36 3.77
CA LEU A 395 -5.93 -23.60 4.48
C LEU A 395 -6.79 -23.34 5.73
N ASN A 396 -6.70 -22.14 6.31
CA ASN A 396 -7.55 -21.71 7.42
C ASN A 396 -8.98 -21.34 6.98
N SER A 397 -9.26 -21.14 5.69
CA SER A 397 -10.62 -20.85 5.19
C SER A 397 -11.53 -22.08 5.05
N PHE A 398 -11.00 -23.30 5.20
CA PHE A 398 -11.76 -24.55 5.13
C PHE A 398 -12.31 -25.04 6.48
N ARG A 399 -12.12 -24.28 7.56
CA ARG A 399 -12.76 -24.57 8.84
C ARG A 399 -14.18 -23.99 8.87
N PRO A 400 -15.23 -24.80 9.12
CA PRO A 400 -16.56 -24.28 9.34
C PRO A 400 -16.54 -23.27 10.49
N VAL A 401 -17.19 -22.13 10.28
CA VAL A 401 -17.32 -21.03 11.23
C VAL A 401 -18.04 -21.53 12.50
N GLU A 402 -17.27 -21.86 13.54
CA GLU A 402 -17.68 -21.78 14.93
C GLU A 402 -16.50 -21.19 15.72
N GLU A 403 -16.69 -19.96 16.22
CA GLU A 403 -16.03 -19.36 17.39
C GLU A 403 -14.49 -19.18 17.37
N PRO A 404 -13.96 -17.97 17.64
CA PRO A 404 -12.54 -17.82 17.94
C PRO A 404 -12.27 -18.40 19.33
N ASP A 405 -11.68 -19.59 19.44
CA ASP A 405 -11.08 -20.05 20.69
C ASP A 405 -9.57 -19.71 20.73
N PRO A 406 -9.05 -19.14 21.83
CA PRO A 406 -7.78 -18.48 21.91
C PRO A 406 -6.68 -19.48 22.28
N PHE A 407 -5.65 -19.65 21.46
CA PHE A 407 -4.44 -20.37 21.90
C PHE A 407 -3.21 -19.45 21.95
N PRO A 408 -2.53 -19.35 23.11
CA PRO A 408 -1.35 -18.51 23.28
C PRO A 408 -0.08 -19.24 22.81
N SER A 409 0.99 -18.49 22.56
CA SER A 409 2.40 -18.88 22.42
C SER A 409 2.74 -20.36 22.74
N THR A 410 2.54 -21.24 21.76
CA THR A 410 2.80 -22.69 21.87
C THR A 410 4.07 -23.04 21.08
N VAL A 411 5.00 -23.79 21.68
CA VAL A 411 6.13 -24.40 20.95
C VAL A 411 5.75 -25.83 20.59
N TYR A 412 5.74 -26.15 19.30
CA TYR A 412 5.52 -27.50 18.79
C TYR A 412 6.78 -28.00 18.08
N LEU A 413 7.27 -29.17 18.46
CA LEU A 413 8.47 -29.77 17.88
C LEU A 413 8.27 -31.26 17.60
N SER A 414 8.45 -31.64 16.34
CA SER A 414 8.31 -33.02 15.88
C SER A 414 9.62 -33.80 15.95
N GLY A 415 9.55 -35.10 16.23
CA GLY A 415 10.68 -36.01 16.12
C GLY A 415 11.80 -35.79 17.15
N LEU A 416 11.45 -35.26 18.33
CA LEU A 416 12.40 -34.93 19.38
C LEU A 416 13.14 -36.20 19.83
N GLN A 417 14.47 -36.19 19.75
CA GLN A 417 15.28 -37.37 20.08
C GLN A 417 15.27 -37.64 21.59
N PRO A 418 15.41 -38.91 22.02
CA PRO A 418 15.50 -39.23 23.43
C PRO A 418 16.62 -38.44 24.13
N GLY A 419 16.30 -37.77 25.24
CA GLY A 419 17.24 -36.89 25.91
C GLY A 419 16.62 -36.03 27.00
N THR A 420 17.47 -35.27 27.70
CA THR A 420 17.07 -34.28 28.70
C THR A 420 16.89 -32.92 28.04
N TYR A 421 15.76 -32.28 28.32
CA TYR A 421 15.41 -30.97 27.80
C TYR A 421 14.98 -30.03 28.93
N PHE A 422 14.99 -28.73 28.64
CA PHE A 422 14.58 -27.69 29.54
C PHE A 422 13.57 -26.75 28.86
N ALA A 423 12.45 -26.48 29.50
CA ALA A 423 11.57 -25.37 29.13
C ALA A 423 11.93 -24.15 29.99
N ARG A 424 12.20 -23.02 29.35
CA ARG A 424 12.45 -21.73 30.01
C ARG A 424 11.29 -20.80 29.72
N VAL A 425 10.64 -20.27 30.74
CA VAL A 425 9.63 -19.21 30.62
C VAL A 425 10.30 -17.90 31.03
N LEU A 426 10.12 -16.82 30.26
CA LEU A 426 10.75 -15.51 30.48
C LEU A 426 9.72 -14.38 30.52
N GLN A 427 10.00 -13.36 31.34
CA GLN A 427 9.26 -12.10 31.34
C GLN A 427 9.49 -11.33 30.04
N VAL A 428 8.43 -10.83 29.42
CA VAL A 428 8.53 -9.86 28.31
C VAL A 428 8.22 -8.46 28.83
N ASP A 429 7.11 -8.28 29.54
CA ASP A 429 6.68 -6.98 30.06
C ASP A 429 6.29 -7.04 31.54
N ASP A 430 5.01 -7.19 31.87
CA ASP A 430 4.49 -7.09 33.22
C ASP A 430 4.62 -8.43 33.98
N PRO A 431 4.68 -8.39 35.32
CA PRO A 431 4.64 -9.60 36.14
C PRO A 431 3.42 -10.46 35.80
N THR A 432 3.66 -11.71 35.45
CA THR A 432 2.67 -12.59 34.85
C THR A 432 2.64 -13.96 35.51
N ALA A 433 1.45 -14.37 35.94
CA ALA A 433 1.18 -15.76 36.30
C ALA A 433 0.90 -16.58 35.04
N TYR A 434 1.29 -17.85 35.04
CA TYR A 434 1.09 -18.73 33.89
C TYR A 434 0.87 -20.18 34.29
N ASP A 435 0.13 -20.91 33.44
CA ASP A 435 0.02 -22.36 33.48
C ASP A 435 0.80 -22.94 32.28
N LEU A 436 1.95 -23.55 32.54
CA LEU A 436 2.77 -24.26 31.56
C LEU A 436 2.25 -25.69 31.37
N MET A 437 1.89 -26.04 30.13
CA MET A 437 1.55 -27.40 29.73
C MET A 437 2.67 -28.02 28.91
N ILE A 438 3.09 -29.24 29.23
CA ILE A 438 4.10 -30.00 28.49
C ILE A 438 3.53 -31.37 28.12
N GLU A 439 3.37 -31.64 26.84
CA GLU A 439 2.76 -32.86 26.33
C GLU A 439 3.72 -33.57 25.37
N SER A 440 3.95 -34.86 25.62
CA SER A 440 4.65 -35.75 24.70
C SER A 440 3.62 -36.56 23.93
N ILE A 441 3.68 -36.48 22.62
CA ILE A 441 2.79 -37.17 21.69
C ILE A 441 3.60 -38.34 21.10
N PRO A 442 3.18 -39.60 21.33
CA PRO A 442 3.85 -40.75 20.74
C PRO A 442 3.80 -40.67 19.21
N SER A 443 4.96 -40.57 18.57
CA SER A 443 5.06 -40.50 17.11
C SER A 443 4.55 -41.80 16.49
N GLY A 444 3.49 -41.69 15.68
CA GLY A 444 3.20 -42.69 14.64
C GLY A 444 4.24 -42.52 13.55
N VAL A 445 5.06 -43.54 13.32
CA VAL A 445 6.09 -43.51 12.28
C VAL A 445 5.40 -43.49 10.90
N PRO A 446 5.68 -42.50 10.03
CA PRO A 446 5.14 -42.47 8.67
C PRO A 446 5.55 -43.73 7.88
N ALA A 447 4.72 -44.13 6.91
CA ALA A 447 5.13 -45.15 5.95
C ALA A 447 6.43 -44.73 5.25
N SER A 448 7.27 -45.70 4.85
CA SER A 448 8.54 -45.47 4.15
C SER A 448 8.33 -44.59 2.90
N GLY A 449 8.56 -43.28 3.03
CA GLY A 449 8.41 -42.31 1.94
C GLY A 449 7.95 -40.93 2.39
N ALA A 450 7.12 -40.80 3.43
CA ALA A 450 6.65 -39.50 3.91
C ALA A 450 7.68 -38.83 4.84
N ARG A 451 7.96 -37.54 4.62
CA ARG A 451 8.85 -36.71 5.46
C ARG A 451 8.21 -35.34 5.68
N ASN A 452 7.92 -35.01 6.93
CA ASN A 452 7.16 -33.80 7.30
C ASN A 452 7.99 -32.78 8.09
N THR A 453 9.27 -32.59 7.77
CA THR A 453 10.14 -31.69 8.57
C THR A 453 10.65 -30.43 7.84
N GLU A 454 10.29 -30.19 6.57
CA GLU A 454 10.60 -28.95 5.81
C GLU A 454 9.56 -28.75 4.69
N PRO A 455 9.28 -27.52 4.21
CA PRO A 455 8.27 -27.25 3.17
C PRO A 455 8.59 -27.86 1.77
N ILE A 456 9.73 -28.54 1.62
CA ILE A 456 10.25 -28.99 0.31
C ILE A 456 10.86 -30.41 0.40
N SER A 457 10.16 -31.35 1.04
CA SER A 457 10.60 -32.76 1.04
C SER A 457 9.46 -33.71 0.65
N PHE A 458 9.29 -33.92 -0.65
CA PHE A 458 8.31 -34.86 -1.21
C PHE A 458 8.72 -36.32 -1.03
N GLY A 459 7.74 -37.19 -0.76
CA GLY A 459 7.94 -38.63 -0.93
C GLY A 459 8.14 -38.97 -2.41
N GLN A 460 9.34 -39.43 -2.79
CA GLN A 460 9.61 -39.84 -4.17
C GLN A 460 8.86 -41.14 -4.50
N ILE A 461 7.80 -41.05 -5.33
CA ILE A 461 7.16 -42.24 -5.92
C ILE A 461 8.03 -42.82 -7.05
N GLY A 462 8.97 -42.03 -7.58
CA GLY A 462 9.74 -42.38 -8.77
C GLY A 462 8.87 -42.37 -10.04
N PRO A 463 9.43 -42.73 -11.21
CA PRO A 463 8.66 -42.77 -12.46
C PRO A 463 7.50 -43.77 -12.36
N LEU A 464 6.30 -43.38 -12.83
CA LEU A 464 5.12 -44.25 -12.92
C LEU A 464 5.33 -45.36 -13.98
N LEU A 465 6.19 -46.33 -13.66
CA LEU A 465 6.52 -47.51 -14.45
C LEU A 465 5.44 -48.61 -14.34
N ARG A 466 4.42 -48.43 -13.48
CA ARG A 466 3.31 -49.37 -13.27
C ARG A 466 1.97 -48.68 -13.53
N ASP A 467 0.97 -49.47 -13.95
CA ASP A 467 -0.38 -49.00 -14.30
C ASP A 467 -1.17 -48.37 -13.13
N ARG A 468 -0.65 -48.48 -11.90
CA ARG A 468 -1.31 -48.13 -10.63
C ARG A 468 -0.28 -47.89 -9.51
N PHE A 469 -0.40 -46.78 -8.79
CA PHE A 469 0.25 -46.50 -7.51
C PHE A 469 -0.78 -46.56 -6.38
N GLU A 470 -0.37 -47.08 -5.22
CA GLU A 470 -1.23 -47.20 -4.05
C GLU A 470 -0.41 -46.95 -2.78
N VAL A 471 -0.92 -46.12 -1.88
CA VAL A 471 -0.32 -45.88 -0.56
C VAL A 471 -1.41 -45.81 0.51
N ALA A 472 -1.17 -46.50 1.62
CA ALA A 472 -1.97 -46.38 2.82
C ALA A 472 -1.22 -45.45 3.79
N ASP A 473 -1.85 -44.37 4.22
CA ASP A 473 -1.25 -43.43 5.16
C ASP A 473 -2.31 -42.82 6.11
N PHE A 474 -1.92 -41.82 6.89
CA PHE A 474 -2.76 -41.21 7.91
C PHE A 474 -2.54 -39.70 8.04
N ILE A 475 -3.61 -38.93 7.91
CA ILE A 475 -3.64 -37.50 8.21
C ILE A 475 -4.46 -37.22 9.48
N GLY A 476 -4.07 -36.20 10.23
CA GLY A 476 -4.72 -35.82 11.47
C GLY A 476 -4.33 -34.42 11.92
N GLU A 477 -4.80 -33.97 13.08
CA GLU A 477 -4.52 -32.61 13.58
C GLU A 477 -3.02 -32.33 13.73
N ALA A 478 -2.21 -33.36 13.99
CA ALA A 478 -0.75 -33.29 14.08
C ALA A 478 -0.04 -33.47 12.73
N ASN A 479 -0.72 -34.05 11.74
CA ASN A 479 -0.22 -34.23 10.39
C ASN A 479 -1.33 -33.85 9.39
N PRO A 480 -1.61 -32.55 9.23
CA PRO A 480 -2.75 -32.12 8.42
C PRO A 480 -2.51 -32.34 6.92
N TYR A 481 -1.27 -32.57 6.49
CA TYR A 481 -0.87 -32.67 5.09
C TYR A 481 0.11 -33.80 4.84
N ASP A 482 -0.13 -34.59 3.80
CA ASP A 482 0.86 -35.51 3.24
C ASP A 482 1.13 -35.16 1.77
N PHE A 483 2.41 -35.14 1.37
CA PHE A 483 2.81 -34.77 0.01
C PHE A 483 3.50 -35.91 -0.75
N TYR A 484 3.10 -36.07 -2.00
CA TYR A 484 3.55 -37.12 -2.91
C TYR A 484 4.00 -36.51 -4.24
N GLN A 485 5.05 -37.07 -4.86
CA GLN A 485 5.53 -36.65 -6.18
C GLN A 485 5.52 -37.84 -7.15
N PHE A 486 4.99 -37.66 -8.37
CA PHE A 486 5.04 -38.65 -9.45
C PHE A 486 5.46 -38.02 -10.79
N GLU A 487 6.03 -38.81 -11.70
CA GLU A 487 6.46 -38.35 -13.03
C GLU A 487 5.69 -39.06 -14.13
N LEU A 488 5.34 -38.31 -15.18
CA LEU A 488 4.78 -38.83 -16.44
C LEU A 488 5.78 -38.62 -17.59
N ASP A 489 6.00 -39.66 -18.37
CA ASP A 489 6.91 -39.67 -19.53
C ASP A 489 6.20 -39.34 -20.85
N GLN A 490 4.86 -39.41 -20.85
CA GLN A 490 3.99 -39.10 -21.98
C GLN A 490 2.62 -38.69 -21.45
N THR A 491 1.85 -38.01 -22.30
CA THR A 491 0.47 -37.61 -21.99
C THR A 491 -0.39 -38.83 -21.67
N GLN A 492 -1.04 -38.82 -20.51
CA GLN A 492 -1.79 -39.97 -19.98
C GLN A 492 -3.01 -39.50 -19.20
N ASN A 493 -4.14 -40.19 -19.34
CA ASN A 493 -5.28 -40.00 -18.42
C ASN A 493 -4.94 -40.62 -17.07
N ILE A 494 -5.04 -39.84 -16.00
CA ILE A 494 -4.73 -40.22 -14.62
C ILE A 494 -5.98 -40.14 -13.77
N ASP A 495 -6.26 -41.21 -13.03
CA ASP A 495 -7.38 -41.34 -12.12
C ASP A 495 -6.86 -41.46 -10.68
N ILE A 496 -7.02 -40.39 -9.90
CA ILE A 496 -6.55 -40.28 -8.51
C ILE A 496 -7.73 -40.49 -7.58
N LYS A 497 -7.60 -41.34 -6.56
CA LYS A 497 -8.66 -41.60 -5.57
C LYS A 497 -8.12 -41.63 -4.16
N LEU A 498 -8.87 -41.05 -3.23
CA LEU A 498 -8.67 -41.19 -1.80
C LEU A 498 -9.79 -42.09 -1.23
N GLN A 499 -9.42 -43.15 -0.53
CA GLN A 499 -10.31 -44.21 -0.08
C GLN A 499 -10.05 -44.54 1.40
N SER A 500 -10.93 -45.35 2.01
CA SER A 500 -10.79 -45.81 3.40
C SER A 500 -10.80 -44.71 4.47
N LEU A 501 -11.39 -43.55 4.15
CA LEU A 501 -11.57 -42.44 5.07
C LEU A 501 -12.59 -42.76 6.17
N GLU A 502 -12.21 -42.50 7.42
CA GLU A 502 -13.06 -42.53 8.62
C GLU A 502 -13.60 -41.14 8.98
N GLN A 503 -12.88 -40.08 8.62
CA GLN A 503 -13.30 -38.67 8.69
C GLN A 503 -13.05 -37.99 7.33
N PRO A 504 -13.73 -36.87 7.01
CA PRO A 504 -13.51 -36.15 5.76
C PRO A 504 -12.05 -35.71 5.55
N ALA A 505 -11.54 -35.99 4.36
CA ALA A 505 -10.22 -35.57 3.88
C ALA A 505 -10.34 -35.28 2.39
N ASP A 506 -9.44 -34.47 1.85
CA ASP A 506 -9.40 -34.15 0.42
C ASP A 506 -7.97 -34.16 -0.12
N PHE A 507 -7.79 -33.91 -1.43
CA PHE A 507 -6.47 -33.77 -2.03
C PHE A 507 -6.42 -32.74 -3.16
N PHE A 508 -5.23 -32.17 -3.40
CA PHE A 508 -4.95 -31.24 -4.50
C PHE A 508 -3.80 -31.74 -5.37
N LEU A 509 -3.85 -31.41 -6.66
CA LEU A 509 -2.86 -31.79 -7.67
C LEU A 509 -2.17 -30.53 -8.22
N MET A 510 -0.85 -30.56 -8.34
CA MET A 510 0.00 -29.44 -8.79
C MET A 510 1.08 -29.92 -9.77
N GLN A 511 1.66 -28.97 -10.51
CA GLN A 511 2.86 -29.16 -11.32
C GLN A 511 3.77 -27.94 -11.14
N ASP A 512 5.05 -28.18 -10.84
CA ASP A 512 6.06 -27.13 -10.79
C ASP A 512 6.43 -26.76 -12.24
N ILE A 513 5.95 -25.60 -12.72
CA ILE A 513 6.04 -25.20 -14.13
C ILE A 513 7.29 -24.35 -14.37
N ASN A 514 7.69 -23.54 -13.38
CA ASN A 514 8.85 -22.66 -13.46
C ASN A 514 10.14 -23.31 -12.91
N ASN A 515 10.02 -24.48 -12.28
CA ASN A 515 11.07 -25.33 -11.75
C ASN A 515 11.92 -24.62 -10.68
N ASP A 516 11.28 -23.72 -9.91
CA ASP A 516 11.91 -22.91 -8.86
C ASP A 516 11.77 -23.50 -7.45
N GLU A 517 11.16 -24.69 -7.33
CA GLU A 517 10.89 -25.42 -6.08
C GLU A 517 9.85 -24.74 -5.16
N PHE A 518 9.15 -23.71 -5.64
CA PHE A 518 8.01 -23.05 -5.00
C PHE A 518 6.74 -23.21 -5.86
N PHE A 519 5.56 -23.21 -5.24
CA PHE A 519 4.29 -23.26 -5.97
C PHE A 519 3.54 -21.93 -5.84
N THR A 520 3.12 -21.40 -6.97
CA THR A 520 2.21 -20.26 -7.09
C THR A 520 0.78 -20.75 -7.34
N PHE A 521 -0.22 -19.87 -7.18
CA PHE A 521 -1.62 -20.22 -7.49
C PHE A 521 -1.81 -20.73 -8.93
N GLN A 522 -0.96 -20.29 -9.86
CA GLN A 522 -0.98 -20.68 -11.27
C GLN A 522 -0.49 -22.13 -11.53
N GLU A 523 0.10 -22.78 -10.52
CA GLU A 523 0.68 -24.13 -10.62
C GLU A 523 -0.22 -25.23 -10.04
N PHE A 524 -1.44 -24.87 -9.59
CA PHE A 524 -2.48 -25.80 -9.17
C PHE A 524 -3.28 -26.30 -10.38
N ILE A 525 -3.40 -27.62 -10.50
CA ILE A 525 -4.13 -28.29 -11.59
C ILE A 525 -5.58 -28.60 -11.17
N ALA A 526 -5.82 -28.96 -9.91
CA ALA A 526 -7.16 -29.24 -9.40
C ALA A 526 -7.26 -28.97 -7.90
N TYR A 527 -8.43 -28.46 -7.48
CA TYR A 527 -8.72 -27.97 -6.12
C TYR A 527 -9.84 -28.78 -5.45
N PRO A 528 -9.89 -28.92 -4.10
CA PRO A 528 -11.01 -29.52 -3.39
C PRO A 528 -12.34 -28.81 -3.72
N GLY A 529 -13.35 -29.61 -4.08
CA GLY A 529 -14.68 -29.10 -4.40
C GLY A 529 -15.38 -28.51 -3.16
N GLU A 530 -16.48 -27.78 -3.37
CA GLU A 530 -17.18 -27.04 -2.30
C GLU A 530 -17.71 -27.90 -1.14
N GLU A 531 -17.69 -29.24 -1.24
CA GLU A 531 -18.16 -30.15 -0.19
C GLU A 531 -17.23 -31.39 -0.03
N PRO A 532 -16.55 -31.56 1.13
CA PRO A 532 -15.67 -32.70 1.39
C PRO A 532 -16.41 -34.04 1.35
N THR A 533 -15.90 -34.99 0.58
CA THR A 533 -16.50 -36.33 0.47
C THR A 533 -15.64 -37.40 1.13
N LEU A 534 -16.23 -38.56 1.48
CA LEU A 534 -15.47 -39.72 1.97
C LEU A 534 -14.78 -40.53 0.86
N THR A 535 -14.95 -40.12 -0.41
CA THR A 535 -14.33 -40.75 -1.57
C THR A 535 -13.91 -39.72 -2.63
N PRO A 536 -12.99 -38.78 -2.32
CA PRO A 536 -12.48 -37.83 -3.30
C PRO A 536 -11.86 -38.55 -4.50
N GLN A 537 -12.13 -38.08 -5.72
CA GLN A 537 -11.59 -38.63 -6.96
C GLN A 537 -11.40 -37.55 -8.02
N ILE A 538 -10.28 -37.59 -8.73
CA ILE A 538 -9.99 -36.75 -9.90
C ILE A 538 -9.64 -37.64 -11.10
N ASN A 539 -10.24 -37.37 -12.25
CA ASN A 539 -9.89 -38.00 -13.52
C ASN A 539 -9.43 -36.90 -14.50
N ARG A 540 -8.15 -36.88 -14.88
CA ARG A 540 -7.59 -35.80 -15.72
C ARG A 540 -6.49 -36.32 -16.64
N VAL A 541 -6.46 -35.81 -17.87
CA VAL A 541 -5.34 -36.01 -18.80
C VAL A 541 -4.21 -35.08 -18.40
N LEU A 542 -3.04 -35.64 -18.09
CA LEU A 542 -1.85 -34.92 -17.70
C LEU A 542 -0.75 -35.15 -18.75
N GLY A 543 -0.01 -34.10 -19.09
CA GLY A 543 1.13 -34.16 -20.01
C GLY A 543 2.36 -34.85 -19.40
N PRO A 544 3.47 -34.98 -20.15
CA PRO A 544 4.74 -35.37 -19.56
C PRO A 544 5.24 -34.27 -18.61
N GLY A 545 5.67 -34.66 -17.41
CA GLY A 545 6.07 -33.70 -16.37
C GLY A 545 6.15 -34.31 -14.98
N THR A 546 6.62 -33.50 -14.03
CA THR A 546 6.66 -33.84 -12.61
C THR A 546 5.44 -33.24 -11.93
N TYR A 547 4.65 -34.10 -11.30
CA TYR A 547 3.41 -33.73 -10.64
C TYR A 547 3.50 -33.98 -9.14
N PHE A 548 2.81 -33.14 -8.38
CA PHE A 548 2.78 -33.16 -6.92
C PHE A 548 1.34 -33.27 -6.43
N LEU A 549 1.13 -34.07 -5.39
CA LEU A 549 -0.17 -34.31 -4.79
C LEU A 549 -0.08 -34.06 -3.30
N GLY A 550 -0.97 -33.21 -2.77
CA GLY A 550 -1.13 -33.00 -1.33
C GLY A 550 -2.45 -33.58 -0.84
N VAL A 551 -2.42 -34.42 0.18
CA VAL A 551 -3.61 -34.94 0.88
C VAL A 551 -3.82 -34.10 2.14
N VAL A 552 -5.04 -33.59 2.35
CA VAL A 552 -5.40 -32.62 3.39
C VAL A 552 -6.43 -33.19 4.36
N ASN A 553 -6.20 -32.98 5.66
CA ASN A 553 -7.19 -33.24 6.71
C ASN A 553 -8.24 -32.12 6.76
N VAL A 554 -9.51 -32.47 6.55
CA VAL A 554 -10.63 -31.50 6.53
C VAL A 554 -11.61 -31.72 7.70
N GLY A 555 -11.71 -32.94 8.23
CA GLY A 555 -12.76 -33.31 9.20
C GLY A 555 -12.28 -34.12 10.41
N GLY A 556 -10.97 -34.20 10.66
CA GLY A 556 -10.39 -34.88 11.81
C GLY A 556 -9.50 -36.07 11.43
N ASN A 557 -8.88 -36.67 12.45
CA ASN A 557 -7.93 -37.77 12.30
C ASN A 557 -8.52 -38.94 11.49
N THR A 558 -7.92 -39.26 10.34
CA THR A 558 -8.39 -40.34 9.47
C THR A 558 -7.24 -41.09 8.79
N PRO A 559 -7.29 -42.43 8.76
CA PRO A 559 -6.50 -43.17 7.79
C PRO A 559 -7.02 -42.89 6.39
N TYR A 560 -6.15 -43.03 5.40
CA TYR A 560 -6.55 -42.98 3.99
C TYR A 560 -5.76 -43.97 3.15
N PHE A 561 -6.33 -44.29 2.00
CA PHE A 561 -5.74 -45.10 0.96
C PHE A 561 -5.78 -44.33 -0.35
N LEU A 562 -4.62 -43.82 -0.79
CA LEU A 562 -4.47 -43.04 -2.00
C LEU A 562 -4.09 -43.97 -3.17
N THR A 563 -4.80 -43.88 -4.28
CA THR A 563 -4.45 -44.55 -5.54
C THR A 563 -4.29 -43.57 -6.69
N VAL A 564 -3.32 -43.82 -7.59
CA VAL A 564 -3.10 -43.08 -8.84
C VAL A 564 -3.04 -44.10 -9.98
N ASP A 565 -4.06 -44.14 -10.83
CA ASP A 565 -4.24 -45.12 -11.91
C ASP A 565 -4.04 -44.49 -13.30
N LYS A 566 -3.39 -45.20 -14.22
CA LYS A 566 -3.44 -44.83 -15.65
C LYS A 566 -4.81 -45.25 -16.21
N ALA A 567 -5.71 -44.30 -16.40
CA ALA A 567 -7.00 -44.56 -17.03
C ALA A 567 -6.85 -44.67 -18.57
N ALA A 568 -7.66 -45.52 -19.20
CA ALA A 568 -7.70 -45.58 -20.66
C ALA A 568 -8.25 -44.26 -21.22
N PRO A 569 -7.57 -43.61 -22.20
CA PRO A 569 -8.04 -42.35 -22.75
C PRO A 569 -9.34 -42.55 -23.55
N THR A 570 -10.37 -41.76 -23.23
CA THR A 570 -11.41 -41.40 -24.19
C THR A 570 -11.18 -39.95 -24.56
N LEU A 571 -10.22 -39.69 -25.45
CA LEU A 571 -10.00 -38.36 -26.01
C LEU A 571 -11.27 -37.94 -26.79
N PRO A 572 -11.80 -36.72 -26.58
CA PRO A 572 -12.76 -36.14 -27.51
C PRO A 572 -12.11 -35.99 -28.90
N PHE A 573 -12.87 -36.24 -29.97
CA PHE A 573 -12.44 -35.93 -31.34
C PHE A 573 -12.34 -34.42 -31.48
N SER A 574 -11.27 -33.90 -32.11
CA SER A 574 -11.21 -32.49 -32.50
C SER A 574 -12.39 -32.15 -33.41
N ALA A 575 -13.21 -31.20 -32.95
CA ALA A 575 -14.44 -30.79 -33.64
C ALA A 575 -14.29 -29.39 -34.26
N ALA A 576 -13.30 -28.61 -33.81
CA ALA A 576 -12.83 -27.39 -34.43
C ALA A 576 -12.13 -27.65 -35.78
N GLY A 577 -12.14 -26.65 -36.66
CA GLY A 577 -11.45 -26.73 -37.95
C GLY A 577 -10.11 -26.03 -37.92
N ASN A 578 -9.18 -26.41 -38.80
CA ASN A 578 -7.79 -25.93 -38.76
C ASN A 578 -7.51 -24.74 -39.70
N THR A 579 -8.56 -24.14 -40.25
CA THR A 579 -8.51 -22.99 -41.16
C THR A 579 -9.81 -22.20 -41.00
N LEU A 580 -9.82 -20.92 -41.39
CA LEU A 580 -11.05 -20.11 -41.44
C LEU A 580 -12.17 -20.77 -42.26
N ALA A 581 -11.83 -21.47 -43.35
CA ALA A 581 -12.79 -22.16 -44.21
C ALA A 581 -13.43 -23.41 -43.57
N THR A 582 -12.72 -24.05 -42.64
CA THR A 582 -13.18 -25.26 -41.94
C THR A 582 -13.62 -25.00 -40.51
N ALA A 583 -13.55 -23.75 -40.04
CA ALA A 583 -13.82 -23.35 -38.66
C ALA A 583 -15.14 -23.91 -38.15
N ALA A 584 -15.15 -24.36 -36.89
CA ALA A 584 -16.36 -24.84 -36.25
C ALA A 584 -17.35 -23.70 -36.08
N ASP A 585 -18.52 -23.83 -36.70
CA ASP A 585 -19.56 -22.81 -36.67
C ASP A 585 -20.30 -22.85 -35.32
N VAL A 586 -20.08 -21.81 -34.52
CA VAL A 586 -20.74 -21.54 -33.24
C VAL A 586 -22.06 -20.80 -33.46
N GLY A 587 -22.27 -20.20 -34.63
CA GLY A 587 -23.48 -19.47 -35.01
C GLY A 587 -23.63 -18.13 -34.30
N LEU A 588 -24.90 -17.73 -34.09
CA LEU A 588 -25.25 -16.51 -33.36
C LEU A 588 -25.05 -16.72 -31.85
N ILE A 589 -24.29 -15.84 -31.20
CA ILE A 589 -24.10 -15.87 -29.74
C ILE A 589 -25.19 -15.01 -29.10
N SER A 590 -26.23 -15.66 -28.58
CA SER A 590 -27.32 -15.00 -27.84
C SER A 590 -27.30 -15.31 -26.33
N GLU A 591 -26.45 -16.25 -25.93
CA GLU A 591 -26.20 -16.69 -24.55
C GLU A 591 -24.78 -17.25 -24.48
N ALA A 592 -24.19 -17.31 -23.27
CA ALA A 592 -22.85 -17.84 -23.09
C ALA A 592 -22.73 -19.31 -23.55
N GLN A 593 -21.67 -19.63 -24.28
CA GLN A 593 -21.37 -20.98 -24.79
C GLN A 593 -19.98 -21.42 -24.37
N VAL A 594 -19.80 -22.72 -24.13
CA VAL A 594 -18.50 -23.35 -23.85
C VAL A 594 -18.18 -24.42 -24.89
N LYS A 595 -16.96 -24.41 -25.43
CA LYS A 595 -16.42 -25.44 -26.33
C LYS A 595 -15.17 -26.05 -25.71
N SER A 596 -15.17 -27.37 -25.54
CA SER A 596 -13.99 -28.12 -25.09
C SER A 596 -13.35 -28.80 -26.28
N ASP A 597 -12.05 -28.59 -26.49
CA ASP A 597 -11.31 -29.20 -27.60
C ASP A 597 -9.82 -29.45 -27.25
N PHE A 598 -9.05 -29.91 -28.23
CA PHE A 598 -7.69 -30.36 -28.08
C PHE A 598 -6.82 -30.00 -29.30
N LEU A 599 -5.71 -29.32 -29.02
CA LEU A 599 -4.65 -29.01 -29.96
C LEU A 599 -3.57 -30.10 -29.92
N GLU A 600 -3.25 -30.65 -31.09
CA GLU A 600 -2.12 -31.54 -31.27
C GLU A 600 -0.91 -30.73 -31.76
N SER A 601 0.30 -31.09 -31.35
CA SER A 601 1.54 -30.50 -31.86
C SER A 601 1.73 -30.67 -33.38
N ILE A 602 1.00 -31.59 -34.02
CA ILE A 602 0.91 -31.73 -35.49
C ILE A 602 -0.23 -30.92 -36.13
N ASN A 603 -1.19 -30.47 -35.31
CA ASN A 603 -2.32 -29.64 -35.69
C ASN A 603 -2.51 -28.51 -34.65
N PRO A 604 -1.64 -27.48 -34.68
CA PRO A 604 -1.51 -26.56 -33.56
C PRO A 604 -2.57 -25.46 -33.56
N GLU A 605 -3.59 -25.51 -34.42
CA GLU A 605 -4.57 -24.43 -34.59
C GLU A 605 -6.00 -24.96 -34.69
N ASP A 606 -6.87 -24.43 -33.84
CA ASP A 606 -8.31 -24.61 -33.89
C ASP A 606 -8.98 -23.26 -34.18
N TYR A 607 -9.96 -23.29 -35.08
CA TYR A 607 -10.74 -22.12 -35.46
C TYR A 607 -12.22 -22.35 -35.17
N TYR A 608 -12.83 -21.34 -34.55
CA TYR A 608 -14.26 -21.20 -34.36
C TYR A 608 -14.76 -19.99 -35.14
N LYS A 609 -15.97 -20.09 -35.67
CA LYS A 609 -16.66 -19.01 -36.37
C LYS A 609 -17.93 -18.65 -35.63
N PHE A 610 -18.17 -17.36 -35.40
CA PHE A 610 -19.42 -16.88 -34.83
C PHE A 610 -19.93 -15.65 -35.57
N THR A 611 -21.20 -15.33 -35.39
CA THR A 611 -21.85 -14.18 -36.00
C THR A 611 -22.53 -13.32 -34.94
N LEU A 612 -22.51 -12.01 -35.15
CA LEU A 612 -23.28 -11.04 -34.36
C LEU A 612 -24.32 -10.38 -35.27
N ASP A 613 -25.55 -10.25 -34.78
CA ASP A 613 -26.67 -9.62 -35.52
C ASP A 613 -26.91 -8.15 -35.13
N SER A 614 -26.25 -7.72 -34.06
CA SER A 614 -26.36 -6.42 -33.43
C SER A 614 -25.02 -6.05 -32.78
N PHE A 615 -24.90 -4.80 -32.34
CA PHE A 615 -23.71 -4.32 -31.65
C PHE A 615 -23.63 -4.99 -30.28
N GLN A 616 -22.56 -5.72 -29.99
CA GLN A 616 -22.44 -6.57 -28.79
C GLN A 616 -21.04 -6.49 -28.17
N GLU A 617 -20.96 -6.46 -26.85
CA GLU A 617 -19.75 -6.73 -26.08
C GLU A 617 -19.49 -8.23 -26.05
N VAL A 618 -18.36 -8.64 -26.62
CA VAL A 618 -17.96 -10.04 -26.74
C VAL A 618 -16.86 -10.33 -25.74
N THR A 619 -17.10 -11.31 -24.89
CA THR A 619 -16.13 -11.81 -23.92
C THR A 619 -15.76 -13.24 -24.28
N LEU A 620 -14.45 -13.49 -24.45
CA LEU A 620 -13.86 -14.79 -24.73
C LEU A 620 -12.95 -15.17 -23.57
N PHE A 621 -13.09 -16.39 -23.05
CA PHE A 621 -12.18 -16.96 -22.07
C PHE A 621 -11.65 -18.30 -22.53
N LEU A 622 -10.33 -18.47 -22.47
CA LEU A 622 -9.67 -19.76 -22.69
C LEU A 622 -9.11 -20.24 -21.35
N TYR A 623 -9.58 -21.39 -20.87
CA TYR A 623 -9.24 -21.91 -19.55
C TYR A 623 -9.07 -23.44 -19.58
N ASP A 624 -8.63 -24.01 -18.46
CA ASP A 624 -8.29 -25.45 -18.36
C ASP A 624 -7.22 -25.90 -19.38
N LEU A 625 -6.24 -25.04 -19.65
CA LEU A 625 -5.17 -25.31 -20.60
C LEU A 625 -4.28 -26.46 -20.12
N GLY A 626 -3.95 -27.39 -21.03
CA GLY A 626 -2.97 -28.45 -20.79
C GLY A 626 -1.51 -28.01 -21.00
N GLY A 627 -1.29 -26.82 -21.55
CA GLY A 627 0.01 -26.27 -21.95
C GLY A 627 -0.14 -24.87 -22.55
N ASN A 628 0.94 -24.31 -23.08
CA ASN A 628 0.94 -22.94 -23.60
C ASN A 628 0.11 -22.81 -24.88
N ALA A 629 -0.97 -22.03 -24.79
CA ALA A 629 -1.83 -21.70 -25.91
C ALA A 629 -2.22 -20.22 -25.92
N GLN A 630 -2.47 -19.72 -27.11
CA GLN A 630 -2.78 -18.33 -27.41
C GLN A 630 -4.23 -18.24 -27.91
N LEU A 631 -4.91 -17.16 -27.54
CA LEU A 631 -6.27 -16.83 -27.97
C LEU A 631 -6.24 -15.59 -28.86
N SER A 632 -6.80 -15.67 -30.06
CA SER A 632 -6.91 -14.51 -30.97
C SER A 632 -8.33 -14.33 -31.49
N LEU A 633 -8.77 -13.07 -31.58
CA LEU A 633 -10.02 -12.65 -32.20
C LEU A 633 -9.72 -11.99 -33.55
N ILE A 634 -10.41 -12.45 -34.61
CA ILE A 634 -10.11 -12.14 -36.01
C ILE A 634 -11.38 -11.75 -36.77
N GLU A 635 -11.27 -10.80 -37.69
CA GLU A 635 -12.28 -10.49 -38.72
C GLU A 635 -11.66 -10.59 -40.11
N ASP A 636 -12.14 -11.49 -40.96
CA ASP A 636 -11.68 -11.63 -42.37
C ASP A 636 -12.30 -10.51 -43.22
N ILE A 637 -11.68 -9.32 -43.16
CA ILE A 637 -12.18 -8.08 -43.76
C ILE A 637 -12.26 -8.20 -45.29
N ASN A 638 -11.26 -8.85 -45.91
CA ASN A 638 -11.17 -8.92 -47.36
C ASN A 638 -11.84 -10.17 -47.96
N GLY A 639 -12.27 -11.11 -47.11
CA GLY A 639 -13.02 -12.32 -47.46
C GLY A 639 -12.20 -13.35 -48.24
N ASN A 640 -10.87 -13.30 -48.16
CA ASN A 640 -9.98 -14.18 -48.91
C ASN A 640 -9.73 -15.52 -48.19
N GLY A 641 -10.14 -15.66 -46.92
CA GLY A 641 -9.97 -16.86 -46.11
C GLY A 641 -8.53 -17.10 -45.61
N ILE A 642 -7.68 -16.08 -45.64
CA ILE A 642 -6.30 -16.03 -45.13
C ILE A 642 -6.25 -14.91 -44.09
N ILE A 643 -5.55 -15.12 -42.99
CA ILE A 643 -5.41 -14.10 -41.94
C ILE A 643 -4.27 -13.16 -42.33
N ASP A 644 -4.60 -11.93 -42.65
CA ASP A 644 -3.63 -10.85 -42.81
C ASP A 644 -3.32 -10.17 -41.46
N PRO A 645 -2.13 -9.56 -41.25
CA PRO A 645 -1.78 -8.95 -39.95
C PRO A 645 -2.74 -7.85 -39.47
N ASP A 646 -3.44 -7.19 -40.38
CA ASP A 646 -4.45 -6.16 -40.12
C ASP A 646 -5.87 -6.72 -39.84
N GLU A 647 -6.05 -8.04 -39.94
CA GLU A 647 -7.33 -8.72 -39.67
C GLU A 647 -7.40 -9.33 -38.26
N VAL A 648 -6.28 -9.35 -37.54
CA VAL A 648 -6.23 -9.75 -36.12
C VAL A 648 -6.64 -8.54 -35.28
N ILE A 649 -7.80 -8.63 -34.62
CA ILE A 649 -8.34 -7.55 -33.78
C ILE A 649 -7.53 -7.46 -32.49
N VAL A 650 -7.31 -8.60 -31.84
CA VAL A 650 -6.56 -8.71 -30.58
C VAL A 650 -6.15 -10.14 -30.34
N THR A 651 -5.00 -10.29 -29.68
CA THR A 651 -4.46 -11.58 -29.24
C THR A 651 -4.10 -11.49 -27.75
N SER A 652 -4.52 -12.49 -26.98
CA SER A 652 -4.09 -12.73 -25.61
C SER A 652 -3.10 -13.88 -25.59
N GLU A 653 -1.95 -13.65 -24.94
CA GLU A 653 -0.90 -14.64 -24.75
C GLU A 653 -0.29 -14.51 -23.35
N SER A 654 -0.40 -15.58 -22.59
CA SER A 654 0.13 -15.79 -21.26
C SER A 654 1.06 -17.00 -21.30
N LYS A 655 2.10 -17.00 -20.47
CA LYS A 655 3.07 -18.12 -20.46
C LYS A 655 2.47 -19.34 -19.73
N GLY A 656 2.69 -20.53 -20.29
CA GLY A 656 2.30 -21.79 -19.64
C GLY A 656 0.79 -22.07 -19.74
N ALA A 657 0.20 -22.74 -18.76
CA ALA A 657 -1.23 -23.09 -18.76
C ALA A 657 -2.13 -21.96 -18.21
N ALA A 658 -1.63 -20.72 -18.18
CA ALA A 658 -2.38 -19.57 -17.69
C ALA A 658 -3.58 -19.27 -18.60
N GLN A 659 -4.72 -18.89 -18.01
CA GLN A 659 -5.92 -18.56 -18.76
C GLN A 659 -5.70 -17.37 -19.71
N GLU A 660 -6.38 -17.37 -20.85
CA GLU A 660 -6.44 -16.23 -21.77
C GLU A 660 -7.81 -15.57 -21.73
N SER A 661 -7.86 -14.24 -21.87
CA SER A 661 -9.13 -13.53 -21.96
C SER A 661 -9.08 -12.40 -22.99
N ILE A 662 -10.20 -12.22 -23.69
CA ILE A 662 -10.41 -11.11 -24.62
C ILE A 662 -11.80 -10.55 -24.38
N GLU A 663 -11.90 -9.24 -24.17
CA GLU A 663 -13.17 -8.52 -24.09
C GLU A 663 -13.17 -7.38 -25.12
N ARG A 664 -14.13 -7.38 -26.05
CA ARG A 664 -14.21 -6.40 -27.14
C ARG A 664 -15.65 -6.11 -27.52
N THR A 665 -15.99 -4.85 -27.73
CA THR A 665 -17.26 -4.48 -28.37
C THR A 665 -17.14 -4.56 -29.90
N LEU A 666 -17.98 -5.40 -30.51
CA LEU A 666 -17.91 -5.72 -31.93
C LEU A 666 -19.19 -5.29 -32.67
N SER A 667 -19.00 -4.99 -33.96
CA SER A 667 -20.08 -4.63 -34.87
C SER A 667 -20.86 -5.88 -35.33
N PRO A 668 -22.09 -5.75 -35.87
CA PRO A 668 -22.75 -6.86 -36.53
C PRO A 668 -21.88 -7.40 -37.66
N GLY A 669 -21.48 -8.66 -37.58
CA GLY A 669 -20.40 -9.19 -38.40
C GLY A 669 -20.17 -10.68 -38.21
N THR A 670 -19.22 -11.20 -38.97
CA THR A 670 -18.76 -12.58 -38.86
C THR A 670 -17.33 -12.56 -38.36
N TYR A 671 -17.09 -13.20 -37.22
CA TYR A 671 -15.80 -13.19 -36.54
C TYR A 671 -15.29 -14.61 -36.35
N PHE A 672 -13.99 -14.71 -36.13
CA PHE A 672 -13.30 -15.96 -35.90
C PHE A 672 -12.51 -15.91 -34.60
N VAL A 673 -12.54 -17.00 -33.85
CA VAL A 673 -11.65 -17.23 -32.72
C VAL A 673 -10.61 -18.25 -33.16
N ARG A 674 -9.34 -17.90 -33.02
CA ARG A 674 -8.21 -18.82 -33.22
C ARG A 674 -7.64 -19.17 -31.85
N VAL A 675 -7.56 -20.47 -31.60
CA VAL A 675 -6.81 -21.03 -30.46
C VAL A 675 -5.62 -21.77 -31.04
N ASN A 676 -4.40 -21.40 -30.63
CA ASN A 676 -3.22 -22.10 -31.11
C ASN A 676 -2.21 -22.38 -30.01
N THR A 677 -1.56 -23.55 -30.08
CA THR A 677 -0.54 -23.91 -29.09
C THR A 677 0.82 -23.35 -29.49
N ILE A 678 1.55 -22.81 -28.52
CA ILE A 678 2.93 -22.35 -28.70
C ILE A 678 3.90 -23.50 -28.44
N GLN A 679 3.58 -24.39 -27.50
CA GLN A 679 4.42 -25.52 -27.13
C GLN A 679 3.63 -26.68 -26.52
N GLY A 680 3.77 -27.86 -27.13
CA GLY A 680 3.18 -29.12 -26.64
C GLY A 680 1.75 -29.36 -27.16
N ASP A 681 1.20 -30.51 -26.83
CA ASP A 681 -0.23 -30.77 -27.04
C ASP A 681 -1.02 -30.07 -25.91
N THR A 682 -2.22 -29.54 -26.19
CA THR A 682 -2.98 -28.75 -25.20
C THR A 682 -4.48 -29.00 -25.33
N THR A 683 -5.13 -29.47 -24.26
CA THR A 683 -6.58 -29.40 -24.13
C THR A 683 -6.99 -28.01 -23.67
N TYR A 684 -8.19 -27.56 -24.03
CA TYR A 684 -8.71 -26.27 -23.56
C TYR A 684 -10.24 -26.24 -23.50
N ASN A 685 -10.77 -25.30 -22.71
CA ASN A 685 -12.16 -24.85 -22.74
C ASN A 685 -12.22 -23.41 -23.22
N LEU A 686 -13.01 -23.14 -24.27
CA LEU A 686 -13.29 -21.81 -24.80
C LEU A 686 -14.71 -21.39 -24.41
N TRP A 687 -14.83 -20.40 -23.53
CA TRP A 687 -16.07 -19.66 -23.24
C TRP A 687 -16.23 -18.54 -24.25
N LEU A 688 -17.44 -18.37 -24.79
CA LEU A 688 -17.82 -17.24 -25.64
C LEU A 688 -19.16 -16.67 -25.15
N GLU A 689 -19.20 -15.36 -24.92
CA GLU A 689 -20.41 -14.64 -24.53
C GLU A 689 -20.50 -13.34 -25.33
N ALA A 690 -21.72 -12.94 -25.68
CA ALA A 690 -21.99 -11.69 -26.38
C ALA A 690 -23.21 -11.01 -25.75
N ASN A 691 -22.99 -9.86 -25.13
CA ASN A 691 -24.01 -9.10 -24.43
C ASN A 691 -24.29 -7.78 -25.15
N ALA A 692 -25.52 -7.26 -25.05
CA ALA A 692 -25.76 -5.90 -25.51
C ALA A 692 -24.91 -4.95 -24.65
N PRO A 693 -24.09 -4.08 -25.25
CA PRO A 693 -23.16 -3.28 -24.47
C PRO A 693 -23.98 -2.25 -23.69
N GLU A 694 -23.65 -2.06 -22.42
CA GLU A 694 -24.26 -1.03 -21.58
C GLU A 694 -23.74 0.36 -21.98
N ILE A 695 -24.09 0.83 -23.19
CA ILE A 695 -23.67 2.14 -23.68
C ILE A 695 -24.77 3.15 -23.37
N THR A 696 -24.48 4.07 -22.46
CA THR A 696 -25.28 5.30 -22.32
C THR A 696 -24.89 6.26 -23.44
N PRO A 697 -25.83 6.80 -24.23
CA PRO A 697 -25.52 7.84 -25.21
C PRO A 697 -24.81 9.01 -24.51
N ASN A 698 -23.58 9.32 -24.93
CA ASN A 698 -22.67 10.25 -24.28
C ASN A 698 -23.13 11.72 -24.27
N GLY A 699 -24.24 12.04 -24.94
CA GLY A 699 -24.77 13.39 -25.04
C GLY A 699 -23.85 14.36 -25.80
N ALA A 700 -22.81 13.86 -26.48
CA ALA A 700 -21.98 14.67 -27.35
C ALA A 700 -22.81 15.08 -28.57
N GLY A 701 -22.91 16.39 -28.82
CA GLY A 701 -23.63 16.91 -29.97
C GLY A 701 -22.83 16.80 -31.26
N ASN A 702 -23.53 16.87 -32.39
CA ASN A 702 -22.94 16.69 -33.73
C ASN A 702 -22.36 17.99 -34.32
N GLY A 703 -22.19 19.03 -33.49
CA GLY A 703 -21.67 20.34 -33.88
C GLY A 703 -21.26 21.20 -32.70
N VAL A 704 -20.49 22.27 -32.96
CA VAL A 704 -19.89 23.16 -31.95
C VAL A 704 -20.92 23.72 -30.95
N ALA A 705 -22.13 24.02 -31.40
CA ALA A 705 -23.19 24.59 -30.57
C ALA A 705 -23.74 23.62 -29.49
N ASP A 706 -23.72 22.33 -29.79
CA ASP A 706 -24.29 21.27 -28.95
C ASP A 706 -23.19 20.40 -28.32
N ALA A 707 -21.93 20.87 -28.35
CA ALA A 707 -20.78 20.16 -27.84
C ALA A 707 -20.88 19.89 -26.33
N LEU A 708 -20.57 18.66 -25.92
CA LEU A 708 -20.56 18.28 -24.51
C LEU A 708 -19.46 19.07 -23.78
N ASN A 709 -19.84 19.76 -22.70
CA ASN A 709 -18.96 20.69 -22.01
C ASN A 709 -18.32 20.06 -20.77
N PHE A 710 -17.00 19.87 -20.80
CA PHE A 710 -16.21 19.42 -19.66
C PHE A 710 -15.91 20.53 -18.64
N GLY A 711 -16.22 21.79 -18.94
CA GLY A 711 -15.96 22.92 -18.06
C GLY A 711 -14.46 23.27 -18.00
N LEU A 712 -14.02 23.75 -16.84
CA LEU A 712 -12.60 24.04 -16.60
C LEU A 712 -11.82 22.72 -16.48
N LEU A 713 -10.76 22.56 -17.28
CA LEU A 713 -9.93 21.36 -17.29
C LEU A 713 -8.94 21.37 -16.11
N ASP A 714 -9.44 21.02 -14.92
CA ASP A 714 -8.67 20.98 -13.66
C ASP A 714 -8.30 19.54 -13.22
N ARG A 715 -8.80 18.53 -13.92
CA ARG A 715 -8.61 17.09 -13.68
C ARG A 715 -8.76 16.30 -14.97
N VAL A 716 -8.44 15.00 -14.93
CA VAL A 716 -8.67 14.11 -16.08
C VAL A 716 -10.17 13.98 -16.34
N GLN A 717 -10.59 14.13 -17.59
CA GLN A 717 -11.95 13.87 -18.04
C GLN A 717 -11.95 12.68 -18.96
N ARG A 718 -12.93 11.78 -18.80
CA ARG A 718 -13.11 10.58 -19.61
C ARG A 718 -14.54 10.48 -20.06
N THR A 719 -14.73 10.01 -21.28
CA THR A 719 -16.04 9.71 -21.85
C THR A 719 -15.89 8.68 -22.96
N SER A 720 -16.97 8.02 -23.31
CA SER A 720 -16.99 7.00 -24.37
C SER A 720 -18.11 7.34 -25.33
N GLY A 721 -18.00 6.97 -26.60
CA GLY A 721 -19.00 7.30 -27.61
C GLY A 721 -19.10 6.28 -28.73
N ILE A 722 -20.06 6.49 -29.63
CA ILE A 722 -20.21 5.69 -30.84
C ILE A 722 -20.40 6.63 -32.03
N LEU A 723 -19.54 6.47 -33.02
CA LEU A 723 -19.67 7.09 -34.32
C LEU A 723 -20.31 6.12 -35.31
N GLY A 724 -21.19 6.63 -36.16
CA GLY A 724 -21.87 5.84 -37.17
C GLY A 724 -22.49 6.68 -38.29
N PRO A 725 -23.13 6.06 -39.29
CA PRO A 725 -23.64 6.75 -40.45
C PRO A 725 -24.69 7.83 -40.13
N GLU A 726 -25.41 7.67 -39.02
CA GLU A 726 -26.39 8.65 -38.51
C GLU A 726 -25.77 9.68 -37.56
N ASN A 727 -24.60 9.38 -36.96
CA ASN A 727 -23.83 10.27 -36.11
C ASN A 727 -22.32 10.17 -36.41
N PRO A 728 -21.83 10.82 -37.49
CA PRO A 728 -20.44 10.65 -37.92
C PRO A 728 -19.43 11.50 -37.12
N ASN A 729 -19.91 12.41 -36.26
CA ASN A 729 -19.06 13.35 -35.54
C ASN A 729 -19.59 13.59 -34.13
N ASP A 730 -18.70 13.55 -33.14
CA ASP A 730 -18.99 13.97 -31.77
C ASP A 730 -18.11 15.17 -31.41
N PHE A 731 -18.74 16.21 -30.84
CA PHE A 731 -18.06 17.42 -30.39
C PHE A 731 -18.04 17.55 -28.86
N TYR A 732 -16.87 17.94 -28.34
CA TYR A 732 -16.64 18.26 -26.94
C TYR A 732 -16.04 19.66 -26.81
N GLN A 733 -16.20 20.28 -25.64
CA GLN A 733 -15.60 21.59 -25.33
C GLN A 733 -15.05 21.64 -23.90
N PHE A 734 -13.98 22.39 -23.70
CA PHE A 734 -13.36 22.61 -22.40
C PHE A 734 -12.70 23.99 -22.30
N GLN A 735 -12.42 24.43 -21.07
CA GLN A 735 -11.78 25.70 -20.76
C GLN A 735 -10.43 25.48 -20.08
N ILE A 736 -9.48 26.36 -20.39
CA ILE A 736 -8.18 26.47 -19.71
C ILE A 736 -8.04 27.91 -19.20
N ASP A 737 -7.67 28.10 -17.94
CA ASP A 737 -7.57 29.41 -17.29
C ASP A 737 -6.12 29.94 -17.15
N ARG A 738 -5.13 29.07 -17.35
CA ARG A 738 -3.68 29.36 -17.33
C ARG A 738 -2.94 28.47 -18.35
N PRO A 739 -1.75 28.84 -18.85
CA PRO A 739 -0.98 27.95 -19.73
C PRO A 739 -0.83 26.55 -19.12
N GLN A 740 -1.26 25.51 -19.83
CA GLN A 740 -1.34 24.16 -19.30
C GLN A 740 -1.05 23.12 -20.39
N THR A 741 -0.19 22.15 -20.07
CA THR A 741 0.04 20.99 -20.93
C THR A 741 -1.09 19.99 -20.77
N ILE A 742 -1.63 19.53 -21.90
CA ILE A 742 -2.69 18.53 -21.95
C ILE A 742 -2.23 17.33 -22.78
N SER A 743 -2.78 16.17 -22.45
CA SER A 743 -2.75 14.96 -23.26
C SER A 743 -4.18 14.57 -23.61
N LEU A 744 -4.42 14.33 -24.89
CA LEU A 744 -5.67 13.84 -25.45
C LEU A 744 -5.43 12.46 -26.04
N PHE A 745 -6.30 11.51 -25.72
CA PHE A 745 -6.26 10.14 -26.23
C PHE A 745 -7.63 9.72 -26.72
N LEU A 746 -7.67 9.09 -27.89
CA LEU A 746 -8.85 8.43 -28.45
C LEU A 746 -8.52 6.95 -28.67
N ASP A 747 -9.00 6.12 -27.77
CA ASP A 747 -8.77 4.67 -27.74
C ASP A 747 -10.09 3.91 -27.97
N GLY A 748 -10.09 2.59 -27.85
CA GLY A 748 -11.30 1.75 -27.94
C GLY A 748 -11.91 1.70 -29.35
N LEU A 749 -11.13 2.09 -30.37
CA LEU A 749 -11.58 2.14 -31.75
C LEU A 749 -11.76 0.74 -32.33
N SER A 750 -12.94 0.48 -32.92
CA SER A 750 -13.24 -0.73 -33.70
C SER A 750 -13.23 -0.46 -35.22
N ALA A 751 -13.18 0.81 -35.64
CA ALA A 751 -12.90 1.23 -37.01
C ALA A 751 -12.24 2.62 -37.01
N ASN A 752 -11.73 3.05 -38.17
CA ASN A 752 -10.96 4.30 -38.26
C ASN A 752 -11.77 5.55 -37.87
N ALA A 753 -11.25 6.34 -36.94
CA ALA A 753 -11.74 7.66 -36.57
C ALA A 753 -10.58 8.60 -36.25
N ASP A 754 -10.73 9.86 -36.61
CA ASP A 754 -9.72 10.90 -36.44
C ASP A 754 -10.05 11.79 -35.23
N LEU A 755 -9.00 12.33 -34.61
CA LEU A 755 -9.08 13.24 -33.47
C LEU A 755 -8.58 14.64 -33.86
N TYR A 756 -9.40 15.66 -33.62
CA TYR A 756 -9.07 17.06 -33.91
C TYR A 756 -9.21 17.92 -32.65
N LEU A 757 -8.23 18.77 -32.38
CA LEU A 757 -8.29 19.83 -31.38
C LEU A 757 -8.35 21.19 -32.08
N VAL A 758 -9.39 21.97 -31.78
CA VAL A 758 -9.69 23.23 -32.47
C VAL A 758 -10.02 24.33 -31.47
N GLN A 759 -9.98 25.57 -31.94
CA GLN A 759 -10.37 26.74 -31.17
C GLN A 759 -11.16 27.68 -32.08
N ASP A 760 -12.48 27.75 -31.90
CA ASP A 760 -13.35 28.74 -32.57
C ASP A 760 -12.99 30.16 -32.10
N ARG A 761 -12.13 30.85 -32.87
CA ARG A 761 -11.57 32.17 -32.51
C ARG A 761 -12.48 33.29 -32.95
N ASN A 762 -13.25 33.09 -34.02
CA ASN A 762 -14.15 34.09 -34.58
C ASN A 762 -15.57 34.01 -33.99
N LEU A 763 -15.86 32.98 -33.18
CA LEU A 763 -17.12 32.69 -32.48
C LEU A 763 -18.31 32.51 -33.43
N ASN A 764 -18.06 32.01 -34.64
CA ASN A 764 -19.10 31.80 -35.65
C ASN A 764 -19.70 30.37 -35.60
N GLN A 765 -19.22 29.50 -34.71
CA GLN A 765 -19.64 28.11 -34.53
C GLN A 765 -19.35 27.20 -35.74
N VAL A 766 -18.44 27.62 -36.62
CA VAL A 766 -18.01 26.89 -37.81
C VAL A 766 -16.50 26.78 -37.75
N ILE A 767 -15.99 25.55 -37.65
CA ILE A 767 -14.55 25.31 -37.61
C ILE A 767 -13.93 25.60 -38.98
N GLU A 768 -13.10 26.62 -39.05
CA GLU A 768 -12.32 26.97 -40.24
C GLU A 768 -10.93 26.29 -40.21
N PRO A 769 -10.29 25.99 -41.36
CA PRO A 769 -8.97 25.34 -41.37
C PRO A 769 -7.88 26.05 -40.56
N GLU A 770 -7.97 27.38 -40.43
CA GLU A 770 -7.09 28.24 -39.62
C GLU A 770 -7.32 28.16 -38.10
N GLU A 771 -8.41 27.51 -37.66
CA GLU A 771 -8.80 27.33 -36.27
C GLU A 771 -8.39 25.96 -35.70
N LEU A 772 -7.73 25.14 -36.53
CA LEU A 772 -7.13 23.88 -36.13
C LEU A 772 -5.88 24.12 -35.28
N VAL A 773 -5.88 23.57 -34.07
CA VAL A 773 -4.76 23.66 -33.13
C VAL A 773 -3.84 22.45 -33.30
N ALA A 774 -4.41 21.25 -33.30
CA ALA A 774 -3.70 19.98 -33.50
C ALA A 774 -4.66 18.91 -34.03
N LEU A 775 -4.12 17.83 -34.62
CA LEU A 775 -4.90 16.68 -35.08
C LEU A 775 -4.08 15.39 -35.02
N SER A 776 -4.76 14.26 -34.95
CA SER A 776 -4.19 12.91 -35.12
C SER A 776 -5.12 12.11 -36.03
N THR A 777 -4.55 11.47 -37.05
CA THR A 777 -5.26 10.73 -38.14
C THR A 777 -4.52 9.43 -38.45
N GLN A 778 -4.25 8.62 -37.43
CA GLN A 778 -3.71 7.28 -37.65
C GLN A 778 -4.74 6.43 -38.43
N LYS A 779 -4.34 5.21 -38.83
CA LYS A 779 -5.19 4.36 -39.68
C LYS A 779 -5.68 3.16 -38.91
N GLY A 780 -6.98 2.92 -38.97
CA GLY A 780 -7.60 1.70 -38.44
C GLY A 780 -8.01 1.90 -36.98
N SER A 781 -7.81 0.88 -36.14
CA SER A 781 -8.13 0.93 -34.71
C SER A 781 -6.97 1.46 -33.85
N THR A 782 -5.96 2.07 -34.45
CA THR A 782 -4.80 2.61 -33.75
C THR A 782 -5.17 3.82 -32.91
N LEU A 783 -4.66 3.87 -31.67
CA LEU A 783 -4.79 5.01 -30.76
C LEU A 783 -4.47 6.36 -31.44
N GLU A 784 -5.37 7.32 -31.32
CA GLU A 784 -5.07 8.72 -31.66
C GLU A 784 -4.59 9.48 -30.43
N GLN A 785 -3.54 10.29 -30.59
CA GLN A 785 -2.96 11.05 -29.48
C GLN A 785 -2.57 12.47 -29.89
N ILE A 786 -2.89 13.43 -29.02
CA ILE A 786 -2.46 14.83 -29.13
C ILE A 786 -1.87 15.27 -27.78
N HIS A 787 -0.65 15.81 -27.78
CA HIS A 787 0.01 16.31 -26.58
C HIS A 787 0.66 17.68 -26.82
N LEU A 788 0.25 18.70 -26.07
CA LEU A 788 0.73 20.08 -26.22
C LEU A 788 0.37 20.98 -25.04
N THR A 789 1.09 22.10 -24.93
CA THR A 789 0.73 23.22 -24.05
C THR A 789 -0.26 24.16 -24.74
N LEU A 790 -1.36 24.46 -24.06
CA LEU A 790 -2.38 25.39 -24.51
C LEU A 790 -2.34 26.67 -23.68
N ASP A 791 -2.54 27.81 -24.34
CA ASP A 791 -2.76 29.10 -23.69
C ASP A 791 -4.19 29.18 -23.11
N PRO A 792 -4.46 30.10 -22.15
CA PRO A 792 -5.81 30.30 -21.60
C PRO A 792 -6.84 30.55 -22.70
N GLY A 793 -7.95 29.81 -22.68
CA GLY A 793 -8.99 29.90 -23.70
C GLY A 793 -10.02 28.78 -23.63
N ASN A 794 -11.00 28.86 -24.54
CA ASN A 794 -11.94 27.77 -24.79
C ASN A 794 -11.46 26.97 -25.99
N TYR A 795 -11.52 25.66 -25.90
CA TYR A 795 -11.10 24.73 -26.95
C TYR A 795 -12.20 23.70 -27.20
N GLN A 796 -12.21 23.13 -28.39
CA GLN A 796 -13.12 22.06 -28.77
C GLN A 796 -12.36 20.84 -29.29
N ILE A 797 -12.92 19.66 -29.02
CA ILE A 797 -12.45 18.39 -29.55
C ILE A 797 -13.50 17.89 -30.53
N LEU A 798 -13.06 17.45 -31.71
CA LEU A 798 -13.89 16.77 -32.69
C LEU A 798 -13.34 15.35 -32.87
N VAL A 799 -14.21 14.36 -32.68
CA VAL A 799 -13.96 12.96 -33.03
C VAL A 799 -14.78 12.67 -34.30
N SER A 800 -14.11 12.26 -35.39
CA SER A 800 -14.75 12.12 -36.70
C SER A 800 -14.54 10.76 -37.33
N GLN A 801 -15.61 10.17 -37.85
CA GLN A 801 -15.61 8.85 -38.46
C GLN A 801 -14.94 8.82 -39.84
N VAL A 802 -14.06 7.84 -40.10
CA VAL A 802 -13.37 7.68 -41.40
C VAL A 802 -13.57 6.29 -42.03
N GLY A 803 -13.55 5.21 -41.23
CA GLY A 803 -13.39 3.84 -41.73
C GLY A 803 -14.60 2.90 -41.56
N GLY A 804 -15.70 3.38 -40.99
CA GLY A 804 -16.85 2.55 -40.61
C GLY A 804 -17.35 2.92 -39.21
N PRO A 805 -18.51 2.42 -38.75
CA PRO A 805 -19.00 2.71 -37.41
C PRO A 805 -17.98 2.26 -36.37
N THR A 806 -17.72 3.07 -35.35
CA THR A 806 -16.73 2.76 -34.30
C THR A 806 -17.21 3.22 -32.95
N ALA A 807 -16.96 2.42 -31.92
CA ALA A 807 -16.94 2.93 -30.55
C ALA A 807 -15.61 3.66 -30.31
N TYR A 808 -15.55 4.48 -29.28
CA TYR A 808 -14.31 5.09 -28.83
C TYR A 808 -14.36 5.45 -27.35
N ASP A 809 -13.19 5.54 -26.74
CA ASP A 809 -12.94 6.09 -25.42
C ASP A 809 -12.08 7.35 -25.57
N LEU A 810 -12.65 8.51 -25.24
CA LEU A 810 -11.96 9.78 -25.25
C LEU A 810 -11.51 10.12 -23.82
N SER A 811 -10.21 10.40 -23.66
CA SER A 811 -9.69 10.98 -22.43
C SER A 811 -8.91 12.26 -22.69
N ILE A 812 -9.12 13.26 -21.84
CA ILE A 812 -8.32 14.48 -21.79
C ILE A 812 -7.74 14.60 -20.38
N SER A 813 -6.42 14.64 -20.30
CA SER A 813 -5.68 14.75 -19.06
C SER A 813 -4.91 16.07 -19.05
N PRO A 814 -5.16 16.95 -18.08
CA PRO A 814 -4.18 17.98 -17.76
C PRO A 814 -2.97 17.30 -17.13
N GLN A 815 -1.74 17.68 -17.51
CA GLN A 815 -0.58 17.27 -16.71
C GLN A 815 -0.70 17.92 -15.33
N LEU A 816 -1.15 17.14 -14.35
CA LEU A 816 -1.32 17.58 -12.98
C LEU A 816 0.03 17.47 -12.26
N PHE A 817 0.49 18.60 -11.72
CA PHE A 817 1.63 18.65 -10.84
C PHE A 817 1.36 17.85 -9.56
N ASN A 818 2.05 16.74 -9.35
CA ASN A 818 1.91 15.88 -8.19
C ASN A 818 2.77 16.42 -7.03
N ARG A 819 2.20 16.55 -5.81
CA ARG A 819 2.92 17.10 -4.65
C ARG A 819 4.10 16.25 -4.16
N SER A 820 4.14 14.98 -4.55
CA SER A 820 5.21 14.03 -4.23
C SER A 820 6.27 14.04 -5.33
N SER A 821 5.87 13.91 -6.60
CA SER A 821 6.73 13.62 -7.75
C SER A 821 6.84 14.75 -8.79
N GLY A 822 6.15 15.87 -8.59
CA GLY A 822 6.08 16.98 -9.54
C GLY A 822 5.48 16.54 -10.88
N TYR A 823 6.21 16.72 -11.98
CA TYR A 823 5.81 16.32 -13.32
C TYR A 823 6.11 14.85 -13.67
N GLY A 824 6.72 14.09 -12.75
CA GLY A 824 7.03 12.68 -12.94
C GLY A 824 8.47 12.39 -13.38
N MET A 825 8.70 11.17 -13.87
CA MET A 825 10.05 10.69 -14.20
C MET A 825 10.51 11.18 -15.58
N VAL A 826 11.74 11.67 -15.68
CA VAL A 826 12.31 12.19 -16.94
C VAL A 826 12.51 11.08 -18.00
N ASN A 827 12.32 11.44 -19.27
CA ASN A 827 12.59 10.57 -20.42
C ASN A 827 13.46 11.32 -21.46
N ALA A 828 14.71 10.89 -21.62
CA ALA A 828 15.67 11.52 -22.51
C ALA A 828 15.27 11.40 -23.99
N ALA A 829 14.72 10.25 -24.40
CA ALA A 829 14.30 10.02 -25.77
C ALA A 829 13.16 10.96 -26.17
N ALA A 830 12.15 11.10 -25.32
CA ALA A 830 11.03 12.02 -25.54
C ALA A 830 11.49 13.48 -25.53
N ALA A 831 12.31 13.88 -24.54
CA ALA A 831 12.80 15.25 -24.42
C ALA A 831 13.66 15.68 -25.62
N VAL A 832 14.57 14.82 -26.10
CA VAL A 832 15.44 15.15 -27.23
C VAL A 832 14.68 15.11 -28.56
N ALA A 833 13.72 14.20 -28.72
CA ALA A 833 12.84 14.20 -29.88
C ALA A 833 12.00 15.49 -29.97
N ALA A 834 11.41 15.92 -28.86
CA ALA A 834 10.68 17.19 -28.76
C ALA A 834 11.59 18.40 -29.06
N ALA A 835 12.85 18.38 -28.58
CA ALA A 835 13.84 19.43 -28.86
C ALA A 835 14.16 19.60 -30.35
N VAL A 836 14.03 18.54 -31.16
CA VAL A 836 14.25 18.57 -32.62
C VAL A 836 12.95 18.54 -33.43
N GLY A 837 11.78 18.55 -32.77
CA GLY A 837 10.47 18.59 -33.41
C GLY A 837 10.05 17.28 -34.09
N THR A 838 10.40 16.13 -33.51
CA THR A 838 10.01 14.80 -34.00
C THR A 838 9.27 14.01 -32.94
N GLU A 839 8.62 12.92 -33.35
CA GLU A 839 8.04 11.93 -32.43
C GLU A 839 9.11 11.30 -31.52
N PRO A 840 8.75 10.86 -30.30
CA PRO A 840 9.66 10.19 -29.38
C PRO A 840 10.42 9.04 -30.03
N PHE A 841 11.73 8.95 -29.76
CA PHE A 841 12.54 7.86 -30.31
C PHE A 841 12.09 6.52 -29.74
N PRO A 842 12.03 5.44 -30.55
CA PRO A 842 11.66 4.12 -30.06
C PRO A 842 12.57 3.67 -28.93
N GLU A 843 11.99 3.03 -27.91
CA GLU A 843 12.76 2.50 -26.80
C GLU A 843 13.77 1.44 -27.29
N THR A 844 14.95 1.46 -26.69
CA THR A 844 16.00 0.48 -26.95
C THR A 844 15.99 -0.59 -25.87
N PRO A 845 16.18 -1.88 -26.20
CA PRO A 845 16.24 -2.95 -25.21
C PRO A 845 17.22 -2.64 -24.07
N THR A 846 16.78 -2.85 -22.84
CA THR A 846 17.57 -2.67 -21.61
C THR A 846 18.84 -3.52 -21.63
N GLN A 847 19.98 -2.93 -21.29
CA GLN A 847 21.21 -3.66 -21.08
C GLN A 847 21.24 -4.17 -19.64
N VAL A 848 21.25 -5.49 -19.47
CA VAL A 848 21.33 -6.11 -18.13
C VAL A 848 22.68 -5.78 -17.47
N GLY A 849 22.68 -5.13 -16.30
CA GLY A 849 23.91 -4.85 -15.54
C GLY A 849 23.85 -3.62 -14.63
N SER A 850 25.02 -3.06 -14.32
CA SER A 850 25.23 -1.86 -13.47
C SER A 850 24.96 -0.52 -14.19
N ASN A 851 24.56 -0.56 -15.47
CA ASN A 851 24.35 0.62 -16.32
C ASN A 851 22.86 0.96 -16.49
N TRP A 852 22.04 0.62 -15.50
CA TRP A 852 20.58 0.73 -15.57
C TRP A 852 20.07 2.18 -15.63
N VAL A 853 20.86 3.15 -15.16
CA VAL A 853 20.48 4.56 -15.07
C VAL A 853 20.24 5.18 -16.46
N PRO A 854 21.19 5.13 -17.42
CA PRO A 854 20.93 5.54 -18.80
C PRO A 854 19.74 4.83 -19.45
N ASP A 855 19.57 3.53 -19.18
CA ASP A 855 18.49 2.74 -19.77
C ASP A 855 17.12 3.19 -19.25
N MET A 856 17.00 3.44 -17.94
CA MET A 856 15.73 3.84 -17.32
C MET A 856 15.19 5.16 -17.89
N VAL A 857 16.09 6.09 -18.25
CA VAL A 857 15.72 7.36 -18.86
C VAL A 857 15.77 7.32 -20.39
N ASN A 858 15.93 6.15 -21.00
CA ASN A 858 15.99 5.96 -22.46
C ASN A 858 17.11 6.75 -23.17
N ALA A 859 18.25 6.99 -22.51
CA ALA A 859 19.39 7.66 -23.12
C ALA A 859 20.03 6.89 -24.31
N PRO A 860 20.10 5.54 -24.34
CA PRO A 860 20.66 4.84 -25.49
C PRO A 860 19.89 5.05 -26.80
N ALA A 861 18.56 5.24 -26.74
CA ALA A 861 17.76 5.61 -27.91
C ALA A 861 18.19 6.95 -28.50
N VAL A 862 18.59 7.91 -27.64
CA VAL A 862 19.14 9.21 -28.05
C VAL A 862 20.53 9.06 -28.68
N TRP A 863 21.41 8.25 -28.06
CA TRP A 863 22.76 8.02 -28.58
C TRP A 863 22.74 7.36 -29.97
N ASN A 864 21.76 6.48 -30.23
CA ASN A 864 21.56 5.87 -31.53
C ASN A 864 21.19 6.88 -32.63
N GLN A 865 20.63 8.05 -32.25
CA GLN A 865 20.41 9.17 -33.17
C GLN A 865 21.67 10.04 -33.37
N GLY A 866 22.78 9.73 -32.69
CA GLY A 866 24.03 10.46 -32.75
C GLY A 866 24.15 11.62 -31.76
N TYR A 867 23.10 11.90 -30.97
CA TYR A 867 23.16 12.94 -29.93
C TYR A 867 23.77 12.35 -28.67
N THR A 868 24.90 12.91 -28.24
CA THR A 868 25.70 12.35 -27.13
C THR A 868 26.18 13.44 -26.17
N GLY A 869 25.72 14.68 -26.35
CA GLY A 869 26.15 15.84 -25.57
C GLY A 869 27.39 16.54 -26.12
N GLU A 870 27.89 16.12 -27.29
CA GLU A 870 29.08 16.72 -27.91
C GLU A 870 28.92 18.24 -28.09
N GLY A 871 29.97 18.98 -27.74
CA GLY A 871 30.00 20.45 -27.85
C GLY A 871 29.27 21.20 -26.74
N VAL A 872 28.66 20.50 -25.78
CA VAL A 872 28.00 21.13 -24.62
C VAL A 872 28.90 21.09 -23.39
N ILE A 873 29.12 22.26 -22.80
CA ILE A 873 29.83 22.42 -21.53
C ILE A 873 28.82 22.37 -20.38
N VAL A 874 29.02 21.42 -19.48
CA VAL A 874 28.24 21.25 -18.24
C VAL A 874 29.14 21.60 -17.05
N ALA A 875 28.79 22.63 -16.30
CA ALA A 875 29.53 22.99 -15.10
C ALA A 875 29.03 22.19 -13.89
N VAL A 876 29.98 21.60 -13.16
CA VAL A 876 29.72 20.92 -11.89
C VAL A 876 30.17 21.85 -10.77
N ILE A 877 29.20 22.53 -10.14
CA ILE A 877 29.42 23.51 -9.07
C ILE A 877 29.32 22.75 -7.74
N ASP A 878 30.47 22.26 -7.27
CA ASP A 878 30.54 21.26 -6.21
C ASP A 878 31.88 21.38 -5.43
N GLY A 879 32.39 20.28 -4.88
CA GLY A 879 33.73 20.15 -4.32
C GLY A 879 34.78 19.75 -5.35
N TYR A 880 35.91 19.26 -4.84
CA TYR A 880 37.07 18.84 -5.63
C TYR A 880 36.74 17.64 -6.55
N LEU A 881 37.32 17.63 -7.75
CA LEU A 881 37.04 16.63 -8.79
C LEU A 881 38.34 15.95 -9.24
N ASP A 882 38.37 14.61 -9.24
CA ASP A 882 39.46 13.83 -9.81
C ASP A 882 39.34 13.82 -11.34
N TYR A 883 39.87 14.86 -11.97
CA TYR A 883 39.80 15.01 -13.43
C TYR A 883 40.70 14.00 -14.16
N THR A 884 41.54 13.27 -13.43
CA THR A 884 42.43 12.24 -13.98
C THR A 884 41.79 10.86 -14.03
N HIS A 885 40.58 10.73 -13.49
CA HIS A 885 39.84 9.47 -13.49
C HIS A 885 39.61 8.96 -14.93
N PRO A 886 39.94 7.70 -15.28
CA PRO A 886 39.80 7.14 -16.62
C PRO A 886 38.39 7.26 -17.20
N GLN A 887 37.36 7.21 -16.34
CA GLN A 887 35.97 7.41 -16.74
C GLN A 887 35.70 8.78 -17.37
N LEU A 888 36.47 9.80 -16.99
CA LEU A 888 36.34 11.18 -17.44
C LEU A 888 37.41 11.56 -18.48
N ALA A 889 38.19 10.59 -18.97
CA ALA A 889 39.23 10.84 -19.96
C ALA A 889 38.65 11.51 -21.22
N GLY A 890 39.16 12.69 -21.57
CA GLY A 890 38.68 13.48 -22.71
C GLY A 890 37.35 14.20 -22.49
N ARG A 891 36.82 14.18 -21.26
CA ARG A 891 35.54 14.80 -20.88
C ARG A 891 35.69 16.02 -20.00
N ILE A 892 36.90 16.45 -19.70
CA ILE A 892 37.16 17.61 -18.87
C ILE A 892 37.34 18.82 -19.78
N TRP A 893 36.62 19.90 -19.48
CA TRP A 893 36.74 21.17 -20.16
C TRP A 893 38.15 21.72 -19.98
N THR A 894 38.69 22.34 -21.02
CA THR A 894 39.94 23.08 -20.95
C THR A 894 39.70 24.50 -21.41
N ASN A 895 40.11 25.51 -20.63
CA ASN A 895 40.03 26.90 -21.02
C ASN A 895 40.88 27.13 -22.28
N PRO A 896 40.27 27.36 -23.46
CA PRO A 896 41.03 27.52 -24.71
C PRO A 896 41.79 28.84 -24.77
N ASN A 897 41.51 29.78 -23.87
CA ASN A 897 42.11 31.10 -23.84
C ASN A 897 43.30 31.22 -22.89
N GLU A 898 43.64 30.15 -22.17
CA GLU A 898 44.74 30.11 -21.20
C GLU A 898 45.96 29.32 -21.70
N ILE A 899 47.16 29.76 -21.33
CA ILE A 899 48.41 29.05 -21.63
C ILE A 899 48.89 28.31 -20.37
N ASN A 900 48.73 26.99 -20.41
CA ASN A 900 49.02 26.11 -19.26
C ASN A 900 50.34 26.38 -18.54
N GLY A 901 50.23 26.90 -17.30
CA GLY A 901 51.29 26.94 -16.30
C GLY A 901 52.27 28.09 -16.52
N ASN A 902 51.85 29.18 -17.16
CA ASN A 902 52.68 30.36 -17.35
C ASN A 902 52.60 31.35 -16.17
N GLY A 903 51.67 31.15 -15.22
CA GLY A 903 51.47 32.00 -14.05
C GLY A 903 50.76 33.32 -14.36
N ILE A 904 50.06 33.42 -15.49
CA ILE A 904 49.39 34.62 -16.00
C ILE A 904 47.90 34.29 -16.22
N ASP A 905 47.04 35.28 -15.98
CA ASP A 905 45.64 35.27 -16.44
C ASP A 905 45.65 35.81 -17.88
N ASP A 906 45.71 34.90 -18.85
CA ASP A 906 45.93 35.20 -20.27
C ASP A 906 44.66 35.74 -20.94
N ASP A 907 43.49 35.28 -20.49
CA ASP A 907 42.19 35.68 -21.02
C ASP A 907 41.61 36.92 -20.31
N GLY A 908 42.21 37.33 -19.18
CA GLY A 908 41.84 38.51 -18.40
C GLY A 908 40.53 38.33 -17.63
N ASN A 909 40.11 37.09 -17.36
CA ASN A 909 38.88 36.77 -16.65
C ASN A 909 38.99 36.93 -15.12
N GLY A 910 40.20 37.18 -14.61
CA GLY A 910 40.51 37.36 -13.19
C GLY A 910 41.07 36.12 -12.49
N PHE A 911 41.28 35.02 -13.22
CA PHE A 911 41.63 33.70 -12.68
C PHE A 911 42.89 33.15 -13.35
N VAL A 912 44.03 33.22 -12.65
CA VAL A 912 45.34 32.83 -13.18
C VAL A 912 45.45 31.32 -13.43
N ASP A 913 45.78 30.91 -14.66
CA ASP A 913 45.98 29.52 -15.06
C ASP A 913 44.75 28.62 -14.74
N ASP A 914 43.52 29.09 -14.97
CA ASP A 914 42.27 28.33 -14.75
C ASP A 914 42.00 27.28 -15.85
N ILE A 915 43.05 26.53 -16.23
CA ILE A 915 43.10 25.63 -17.38
C ILE A 915 41.98 24.61 -17.44
N ILE A 916 41.53 24.10 -16.29
CA ILE A 916 40.49 23.06 -16.19
C ILE A 916 39.22 23.62 -15.54
N GLY A 917 39.32 24.75 -14.85
CA GLY A 917 38.31 25.28 -13.95
C GLY A 917 38.96 26.03 -12.78
N TRP A 918 38.14 26.49 -11.85
CA TRP A 918 38.60 27.33 -10.73
C TRP A 918 38.18 26.82 -9.35
N ASN A 919 39.06 27.03 -8.37
CA ASN A 919 38.79 26.77 -6.95
C ASN A 919 38.59 28.07 -6.18
N PHE A 920 37.32 28.35 -5.86
CA PHE A 920 36.89 29.53 -5.11
C PHE A 920 37.15 29.42 -3.59
N LEU A 921 37.40 28.21 -3.06
CA LEU A 921 37.73 28.05 -1.64
C LEU A 921 39.13 28.59 -1.33
N ASP A 922 40.09 28.21 -2.16
CA ASP A 922 41.50 28.53 -1.96
C ASP A 922 42.01 29.63 -2.91
N GLY A 923 41.15 30.10 -3.82
CA GLY A 923 41.46 31.18 -4.77
C GLY A 923 42.59 30.81 -5.74
N ASN A 924 42.55 29.61 -6.32
CA ASN A 924 43.58 29.09 -7.21
C ASN A 924 43.03 28.06 -8.22
N ASN A 925 43.91 27.51 -9.06
CA ASN A 925 43.58 26.50 -10.07
C ASN A 925 43.69 25.03 -9.57
N GLN A 926 43.69 24.80 -8.26
CA GLN A 926 43.81 23.45 -7.70
C GLN A 926 42.44 22.76 -7.59
N ILE A 927 42.10 22.00 -8.63
CA ILE A 927 40.81 21.31 -8.79
C ILE A 927 40.86 19.85 -8.30
N ASN A 928 42.01 19.19 -8.45
CA ASN A 928 42.16 17.76 -8.14
C ASN A 928 42.68 17.53 -6.73
N ARG A 929 41.77 17.15 -5.84
CA ARG A 929 42.08 16.73 -4.47
C ARG A 929 41.11 15.64 -4.05
N ILE A 930 41.64 14.63 -3.35
CA ILE A 930 40.82 13.65 -2.66
C ILE A 930 40.29 14.32 -1.39
N ASP A 931 39.00 14.62 -1.37
CA ASP A 931 38.34 15.07 -0.15
C ASP A 931 38.12 13.88 0.83
N PRO A 932 37.96 14.14 2.14
CA PRO A 932 37.69 13.09 3.12
C PRO A 932 36.35 12.35 2.94
N LEU A 933 35.46 12.85 2.08
CA LEU A 933 34.13 12.30 1.84
C LEU A 933 34.07 11.37 0.62
N GLY A 934 35.20 11.11 -0.03
CA GLY A 934 35.28 10.11 -1.11
C GLY A 934 34.95 10.65 -2.50
N GLY A 935 34.92 11.98 -2.71
CA GLY A 935 34.93 12.59 -4.05
C GLY A 935 33.59 12.71 -4.75
N HIS A 936 32.62 13.36 -4.09
CA HIS A 936 31.26 13.62 -4.56
C HIS A 936 31.19 14.22 -5.98
N SER A 937 31.97 15.26 -6.26
CA SER A 937 32.03 15.91 -7.57
C SER A 937 32.46 14.95 -8.69
N THR A 938 33.33 13.97 -8.38
CA THR A 938 33.77 12.94 -9.36
C THR A 938 32.62 11.98 -9.67
N HIS A 939 31.79 11.65 -8.68
CA HIS A 939 30.61 10.79 -8.84
C HIS A 939 29.55 11.47 -9.70
N VAL A 940 29.25 12.73 -9.39
CA VAL A 940 28.35 13.60 -10.17
C VAL A 940 28.81 13.74 -11.62
N ALA A 941 30.10 14.05 -11.85
CA ALA A 941 30.64 14.18 -13.20
C ALA A 941 30.56 12.88 -14.01
N GLY A 942 30.77 11.73 -13.36
CA GLY A 942 30.63 10.42 -13.99
C GLY A 942 29.19 10.12 -14.44
N ILE A 943 28.18 10.56 -13.70
CA ILE A 943 26.76 10.41 -14.08
C ILE A 943 26.42 11.27 -15.30
N ILE A 944 26.97 12.49 -15.38
CA ILE A 944 26.74 13.40 -16.51
C ILE A 944 27.44 12.88 -17.77
N ALA A 945 28.76 12.67 -17.71
CA ALA A 945 29.61 12.53 -18.89
C ALA A 945 30.63 11.38 -18.81
N GLY A 946 30.39 10.37 -17.96
CA GLY A 946 31.21 9.16 -17.95
C GLY A 946 31.28 8.50 -19.33
N ASN A 947 32.49 8.12 -19.76
CA ASN A 947 32.71 7.53 -21.08
C ASN A 947 31.88 6.25 -21.28
N ASN A 948 31.13 6.17 -22.38
CA ASN A 948 30.46 4.94 -22.80
C ASN A 948 31.46 4.01 -23.51
N ASN A 949 32.32 3.35 -22.73
CA ASN A 949 33.40 2.48 -23.22
C ASN A 949 33.37 1.06 -22.63
N GLY A 950 32.27 0.68 -21.96
CA GLY A 950 32.10 -0.61 -21.31
C GLY A 950 32.89 -0.79 -20.01
N ILE A 951 33.51 0.27 -19.48
CA ILE A 951 34.20 0.29 -18.18
C ILE A 951 33.40 1.20 -17.25
N GLY A 952 33.14 0.76 -16.01
CA GLY A 952 32.40 1.56 -15.03
C GLY A 952 30.95 1.83 -15.43
N ASN A 953 30.51 3.08 -15.26
CA ASN A 953 29.17 3.57 -15.61
C ASN A 953 29.20 4.42 -16.89
N SER A 954 28.17 4.35 -17.75
CA SER A 954 28.03 5.31 -18.84
C SER A 954 27.31 6.55 -18.32
N GLY A 955 27.87 7.74 -18.59
CA GLY A 955 27.16 8.98 -18.34
C GLY A 955 26.00 9.18 -19.30
N ILE A 956 25.01 9.98 -18.91
CA ILE A 956 23.84 10.28 -19.76
C ILE A 956 24.23 10.99 -21.06
N ALA A 957 25.18 11.92 -20.98
CA ALA A 957 25.74 12.67 -22.09
C ALA A 957 27.24 12.35 -22.25
N PRO A 958 27.60 11.16 -22.76
CA PRO A 958 28.96 10.62 -22.69
C PRO A 958 30.00 11.41 -23.50
N ASN A 959 29.57 12.36 -24.35
CA ASN A 959 30.46 13.26 -25.09
C ASN A 959 30.39 14.74 -24.64
N ALA A 960 29.62 15.07 -23.62
CA ALA A 960 29.66 16.39 -23.01
C ALA A 960 31.01 16.65 -22.32
N THR A 961 31.34 17.92 -22.13
CA THR A 961 32.54 18.34 -21.38
C THR A 961 32.17 18.92 -20.02
N ILE A 962 32.81 18.43 -18.97
CA ILE A 962 32.63 18.84 -17.58
C ILE A 962 33.59 19.98 -17.25
N MET A 963 33.05 21.10 -16.80
CA MET A 963 33.79 22.20 -16.19
C MET A 963 33.67 22.09 -14.66
N PRO A 964 34.71 21.66 -13.94
CA PRO A 964 34.68 21.59 -12.49
C PRO A 964 34.82 23.00 -11.90
N VAL A 965 33.92 23.37 -10.99
CA VAL A 965 33.97 24.64 -10.28
C VAL A 965 33.89 24.36 -8.78
N VAL A 966 35.01 24.52 -8.07
CA VAL A 966 35.11 24.15 -6.66
C VAL A 966 34.63 25.30 -5.78
N THR A 967 33.43 25.14 -5.22
CA THR A 967 32.78 26.12 -4.33
C THR A 967 32.48 25.56 -2.94
N LEU A 968 32.55 24.23 -2.79
CA LEU A 968 32.23 23.52 -1.54
C LEU A 968 33.47 22.86 -0.94
N GLY A 969 33.72 23.14 0.34
CA GLY A 969 34.69 22.39 1.13
C GLY A 969 34.13 21.02 1.53
N THR A 970 34.67 20.42 2.58
CA THR A 970 34.28 19.06 2.98
C THR A 970 32.80 18.92 3.36
N PHE A 971 32.14 19.95 3.92
CA PHE A 971 30.73 19.83 4.33
C PHE A 971 29.86 21.04 3.94
N SER A 972 30.46 22.13 3.45
CA SER A 972 29.77 23.39 3.19
C SER A 972 30.59 24.34 2.32
N GLY A 973 29.92 25.35 1.77
CA GLY A 973 30.52 26.49 1.09
C GLY A 973 29.87 27.80 1.53
N THR A 974 30.41 28.93 1.10
CA THR A 974 29.82 30.26 1.32
C THR A 974 28.96 30.66 0.13
N SER A 975 27.93 31.48 0.37
CA SER A 975 27.08 32.05 -0.68
C SER A 975 27.89 32.79 -1.74
N ASP A 976 28.87 33.58 -1.31
CA ASP A 976 29.75 34.35 -2.20
C ASP A 976 30.53 33.45 -3.15
N ASN A 977 31.08 32.33 -2.66
CA ASN A 977 31.84 31.40 -3.49
C ASN A 977 30.94 30.67 -4.49
N ILE A 978 29.75 30.24 -4.05
CA ILE A 978 28.77 29.57 -4.93
C ILE A 978 28.30 30.54 -6.02
N ALA A 979 27.93 31.76 -5.64
CA ALA A 979 27.46 32.79 -6.56
C ALA A 979 28.56 33.25 -7.54
N ALA A 980 29.82 33.30 -7.11
CA ALA A 980 30.96 33.58 -7.99
C ALA A 980 31.22 32.41 -8.95
N GLY A 981 31.12 31.17 -8.46
CA GLY A 981 31.25 29.96 -9.28
C GLY A 981 30.19 29.84 -10.37
N ILE A 982 28.93 30.16 -10.06
CA ILE A 982 27.85 30.22 -11.06
C ILE A 982 28.18 31.22 -12.17
N ARG A 983 28.61 32.44 -11.82
CA ARG A 983 28.97 33.47 -12.82
C ARG A 983 30.18 33.04 -13.65
N TYR A 984 31.22 32.53 -13.01
CA TYR A 984 32.41 32.01 -13.66
C TYR A 984 32.09 30.92 -14.70
N ALA A 985 31.24 29.96 -14.33
CA ALA A 985 30.84 28.88 -15.22
C ALA A 985 30.17 29.41 -16.49
N VAL A 986 29.22 30.33 -16.32
CA VAL A 986 28.45 30.92 -17.42
C VAL A 986 29.35 31.80 -18.31
N ASP A 987 30.21 32.61 -17.71
CA ASP A 987 31.12 33.50 -18.43
C ASP A 987 32.17 32.71 -19.24
N ASN A 988 32.51 31.51 -18.79
CA ASN A 988 33.36 30.55 -19.51
C ASN A 988 32.58 29.60 -20.45
N GLY A 989 31.30 29.87 -20.69
CA GLY A 989 30.51 29.22 -21.74
C GLY A 989 29.76 27.95 -21.33
N ALA A 990 29.65 27.65 -20.04
CA ALA A 990 28.78 26.57 -19.57
C ALA A 990 27.32 26.85 -19.95
N ARG A 991 26.69 25.88 -20.61
CA ARG A 991 25.27 25.96 -21.03
C ARG A 991 24.34 25.22 -20.08
N VAL A 992 24.88 24.35 -19.23
CA VAL A 992 24.14 23.63 -18.19
C VAL A 992 24.93 23.74 -16.89
N LEU A 993 24.25 24.07 -15.79
CA LEU A 993 24.81 24.15 -14.45
C LEU A 993 24.18 23.06 -13.57
N ASN A 994 25.00 22.14 -13.06
CA ASN A 994 24.59 21.15 -12.07
C ASN A 994 24.93 21.65 -10.66
N LEU A 995 23.91 21.83 -9.83
CA LEU A 995 24.02 22.27 -8.43
C LEU A 995 23.56 21.15 -7.49
N SER A 996 24.50 20.31 -7.05
CA SER A 996 24.25 19.23 -6.08
C SER A 996 24.47 19.73 -4.64
N LEU A 997 23.79 20.83 -4.28
CA LEU A 997 23.90 21.52 -3.01
C LEU A 997 22.54 22.07 -2.54
N GLY A 998 22.40 22.35 -1.24
CA GLY A 998 21.13 22.83 -0.70
C GLY A 998 21.25 23.59 0.62
N SER A 999 20.30 24.49 0.86
CA SER A 999 20.11 25.29 2.08
C SER A 999 18.62 25.40 2.40
N ILE A 1000 18.28 25.47 3.69
CA ILE A 1000 16.90 25.69 4.14
C ILE A 1000 16.44 27.16 3.98
N ARG A 1001 17.37 28.07 3.70
CA ARG A 1001 17.11 29.52 3.57
C ARG A 1001 17.46 29.99 2.16
N VAL A 1002 16.64 30.90 1.65
CA VAL A 1002 16.95 31.70 0.46
C VAL A 1002 18.24 32.48 0.67
N ASN A 1003 19.05 32.57 -0.39
CA ASN A 1003 20.26 33.37 -0.41
C ASN A 1003 20.22 34.32 -1.62
N PRO A 1004 20.12 35.65 -1.40
CA PRO A 1004 20.00 36.62 -2.47
C PRO A 1004 21.19 36.62 -3.44
N GLU A 1005 22.42 36.40 -2.96
CA GLU A 1005 23.60 36.43 -3.83
C GLU A 1005 23.60 35.27 -4.84
N ILE A 1006 23.16 34.08 -4.40
CA ILE A 1006 22.96 32.91 -5.25
C ILE A 1006 21.80 33.16 -6.21
N GLU A 1007 20.66 33.66 -5.73
CA GLU A 1007 19.49 33.98 -6.58
C GLU A 1007 19.85 34.94 -7.72
N GLU A 1008 20.57 36.03 -7.43
CA GLU A 1008 21.06 36.96 -8.46
C GLU A 1008 22.00 36.27 -9.47
N ALA A 1009 22.82 35.32 -9.02
CA ALA A 1009 23.69 34.55 -9.91
C ALA A 1009 22.90 33.58 -10.79
N LEU A 1010 21.79 33.01 -10.29
CA LEU A 1010 20.89 32.16 -11.08
C LEU A 1010 20.14 32.97 -12.14
N ILE A 1011 19.65 34.16 -11.78
CA ILE A 1011 19.05 35.10 -12.75
C ILE A 1011 20.08 35.43 -13.85
N TYR A 1012 21.31 35.78 -13.45
CA TYR A 1012 22.42 36.06 -14.37
C TYR A 1012 22.69 34.90 -15.33
N ALA A 1013 22.68 33.66 -14.83
CA ALA A 1013 22.89 32.45 -15.61
C ALA A 1013 21.76 32.21 -16.62
N ARG A 1014 20.49 32.34 -16.19
CA ARG A 1014 19.32 32.20 -17.05
C ARG A 1014 19.33 33.23 -18.19
N GLU A 1015 19.60 34.50 -17.86
CA GLU A 1015 19.67 35.59 -18.84
C GLU A 1015 20.75 35.39 -19.92
N ARG A 1016 21.79 34.60 -19.60
CA ARG A 1016 22.87 34.24 -20.53
C ARG A 1016 22.66 32.89 -21.21
N GLY A 1017 21.49 32.28 -21.05
CA GLY A 1017 21.12 31.07 -21.77
C GLY A 1017 21.63 29.77 -21.15
N ALA A 1018 21.99 29.78 -19.86
CA ALA A 1018 22.34 28.57 -19.13
C ALA A 1018 21.11 27.92 -18.47
N VAL A 1019 21.00 26.60 -18.61
CA VAL A 1019 20.00 25.78 -17.92
C VAL A 1019 20.50 25.46 -16.52
N ILE A 1020 19.66 25.66 -15.51
CA ILE A 1020 20.01 25.44 -14.09
C ILE A 1020 19.32 24.16 -13.62
N VAL A 1021 20.07 23.21 -13.06
CA VAL A 1021 19.54 21.96 -12.52
C VAL A 1021 20.02 21.80 -11.08
N SER A 1022 19.09 21.66 -10.13
CA SER A 1022 19.39 21.66 -8.70
C SER A 1022 18.75 20.46 -7.97
N ALA A 1023 19.51 19.85 -7.07
CA ALA A 1023 19.04 18.75 -6.22
C ALA A 1023 17.97 19.24 -5.21
N SER A 1024 16.87 18.50 -5.04
CA SER A 1024 15.73 18.96 -4.20
C SER A 1024 16.00 18.89 -2.70
N GLY A 1025 16.90 18.03 -2.23
CA GLY A 1025 17.22 17.80 -0.82
C GLY A 1025 17.03 16.33 -0.40
N ASN A 1026 17.66 15.95 0.73
CA ASN A 1026 17.74 14.56 1.20
C ASN A 1026 17.15 14.39 2.62
N ASP A 1027 16.21 15.25 3.00
CA ASP A 1027 15.58 15.35 4.30
C ASP A 1027 14.19 14.65 4.36
N GLY A 1028 13.90 13.73 3.43
CA GLY A 1028 12.64 12.97 3.35
C GLY A 1028 12.40 12.04 4.55
N LEU A 1029 11.49 11.06 4.40
CA LEU A 1029 10.89 10.23 5.46
C LEU A 1029 11.89 9.58 6.44
N ASN A 1030 13.15 9.36 6.03
CA ASN A 1030 14.21 8.77 6.87
C ASN A 1030 15.03 9.77 7.71
N SER A 1031 14.74 11.07 7.63
CA SER A 1031 15.57 12.11 8.26
C SER A 1031 15.03 12.52 9.62
N LEU A 1032 15.36 11.72 10.64
CA LEU A 1032 15.08 11.87 12.09
C LEU A 1032 13.68 11.40 12.52
N GLY A 1033 13.63 10.55 13.56
CA GLY A 1033 12.39 10.05 14.15
C GLY A 1033 11.44 11.19 14.51
N GLY A 1034 10.29 11.24 13.84
CA GLY A 1034 9.22 12.19 14.10
C GLY A 1034 8.61 12.78 12.82
N ASP A 1035 7.57 12.13 12.30
CA ASP A 1035 6.38 12.72 11.67
C ASP A 1035 6.51 13.80 10.56
N GLN A 1036 7.68 13.99 9.94
CA GLN A 1036 7.85 14.95 8.84
C GLN A 1036 7.56 14.29 7.49
N ARG A 1037 6.28 14.03 7.17
CA ARG A 1037 5.90 13.42 5.88
C ARG A 1037 6.18 14.31 4.64
N PHE A 1038 6.64 15.56 4.81
CA PHE A 1038 6.92 16.51 3.73
C PHE A 1038 8.07 17.46 4.08
N SER A 1039 9.31 17.09 3.77
CA SER A 1039 10.43 18.04 3.84
C SER A 1039 10.41 18.98 2.63
N SER A 1040 10.55 20.28 2.88
CA SER A 1040 10.50 21.30 1.84
C SER A 1040 11.72 21.26 0.91
N VAL A 1041 11.50 21.44 -0.39
CA VAL A 1041 12.57 21.59 -1.39
C VAL A 1041 13.57 22.65 -0.91
N ARG A 1042 14.86 22.33 -1.00
CA ARG A 1042 15.95 23.21 -0.54
C ARG A 1042 16.27 24.30 -1.58
N TYR A 1043 16.79 25.42 -1.14
CA TYR A 1043 17.36 26.44 -2.02
C TYR A 1043 18.77 26.00 -2.45
N PRO A 1044 19.16 26.10 -3.74
CA PRO A 1044 18.49 26.87 -4.80
C PRO A 1044 17.36 26.17 -5.56
N ALA A 1045 17.14 24.85 -5.40
CA ALA A 1045 16.10 24.12 -6.14
C ALA A 1045 14.67 24.70 -5.96
N ALA A 1046 14.37 25.27 -4.79
CA ALA A 1046 13.10 25.95 -4.54
C ALA A 1046 12.85 27.20 -5.43
N HIS A 1047 13.87 27.74 -6.12
CA HIS A 1047 13.68 28.80 -7.12
C HIS A 1047 13.10 28.27 -8.45
N ALA A 1048 12.91 26.96 -8.62
CA ALA A 1048 12.38 26.34 -9.84
C ALA A 1048 10.92 26.71 -10.17
N THR A 1049 10.26 27.56 -9.37
CA THR A 1049 9.02 28.24 -9.78
C THR A 1049 9.26 29.12 -11.01
N GLU A 1050 10.45 29.70 -11.13
CA GLU A 1050 10.79 30.66 -12.19
C GLU A 1050 12.20 30.45 -12.78
N LEU A 1051 13.11 29.81 -12.02
CA LEU A 1051 14.53 29.68 -12.34
C LEU A 1051 14.99 28.22 -12.21
N GLY A 1052 15.18 27.53 -13.35
CA GLY A 1052 15.78 26.21 -13.40
C GLY A 1052 14.82 25.06 -13.15
N ILE A 1053 15.40 23.90 -12.84
CA ILE A 1053 14.72 22.61 -12.62
C ILE A 1053 15.14 22.05 -11.25
N ALA A 1054 14.16 21.65 -10.44
CA ALA A 1054 14.35 20.93 -9.19
C ALA A 1054 14.25 19.41 -9.44
N VAL A 1055 15.15 18.63 -8.87
CA VAL A 1055 15.23 17.19 -9.16
C VAL A 1055 15.14 16.36 -7.88
N GLY A 1056 14.10 15.52 -7.81
CA GLY A 1056 13.93 14.47 -6.80
C GLY A 1056 14.46 13.12 -7.25
N ALA A 1057 14.55 12.18 -6.31
CA ALA A 1057 15.17 10.87 -6.53
C ALA A 1057 14.16 9.71 -6.59
N VAL A 1058 14.38 8.76 -7.51
CA VAL A 1058 13.72 7.44 -7.54
C VAL A 1058 14.72 6.29 -7.40
N THR A 1059 14.22 5.13 -6.98
CA THR A 1059 14.93 3.85 -6.93
C THR A 1059 14.99 3.19 -8.30
N ARG A 1060 15.71 2.05 -8.40
CA ARG A 1060 15.77 1.23 -9.61
C ARG A 1060 14.41 0.69 -10.04
N ASP A 1061 13.53 0.44 -9.07
CA ASP A 1061 12.18 -0.07 -9.27
C ASP A 1061 11.18 1.07 -9.55
N ARG A 1062 11.68 2.28 -9.81
CA ARG A 1062 10.91 3.50 -10.07
C ARG A 1062 10.10 3.99 -8.88
N GLU A 1063 10.40 3.52 -7.67
CA GLU A 1063 9.78 4.01 -6.45
C GLU A 1063 10.35 5.36 -6.04
N ILE A 1064 9.56 6.22 -5.41
CA ILE A 1064 10.09 7.50 -4.91
C ILE A 1064 10.98 7.25 -3.70
N ALA A 1065 12.27 7.57 -3.82
CA ALA A 1065 13.26 7.34 -2.77
C ALA A 1065 12.85 8.03 -1.46
N ASP A 1066 12.94 7.31 -0.34
CA ASP A 1066 12.40 7.77 0.95
C ASP A 1066 13.02 9.08 1.44
N PHE A 1067 14.29 9.31 1.13
CA PHE A 1067 15.07 10.47 1.56
C PHE A 1067 14.80 11.72 0.71
N THR A 1068 14.15 11.64 -0.46
CA THR A 1068 13.98 12.81 -1.32
C THR A 1068 13.02 13.84 -0.71
N ASN A 1069 13.41 15.11 -0.71
CA ASN A 1069 12.46 16.19 -0.42
C ASN A 1069 11.43 16.23 -1.55
N ARG A 1070 10.15 16.24 -1.19
CA ARG A 1070 9.03 16.11 -2.14
C ARG A 1070 8.71 17.46 -2.78
N ALA A 1071 8.07 17.42 -3.96
CA ALA A 1071 7.76 18.62 -4.75
C ALA A 1071 6.95 19.68 -3.98
N GLY A 1072 6.10 19.25 -3.05
CA GLY A 1072 5.25 20.12 -2.25
C GLY A 1072 4.05 20.66 -3.04
N THR A 1073 3.36 21.64 -2.48
CA THR A 1073 2.17 22.24 -3.10
C THR A 1073 2.49 23.39 -4.05
N ASP A 1074 3.70 23.94 -3.96
CA ASP A 1074 4.15 25.02 -4.85
C ASP A 1074 4.47 24.42 -6.22
N ILE A 1075 3.93 25.02 -7.28
CA ILE A 1075 4.20 24.56 -8.65
C ILE A 1075 5.62 24.97 -9.02
N LEU A 1076 6.50 23.98 -9.12
CA LEU A 1076 7.91 24.10 -9.45
C LEU A 1076 8.15 23.36 -10.78
N ASN A 1077 9.18 23.71 -11.54
CA ASN A 1077 9.73 22.82 -12.57
C ASN A 1077 10.41 21.62 -11.88
N TYR A 1078 9.62 20.73 -11.29
CA TYR A 1078 10.09 19.61 -10.47
C TYR A 1078 9.89 18.30 -11.22
N VAL A 1079 10.96 17.51 -11.35
CA VAL A 1079 10.96 16.20 -12.01
C VAL A 1079 11.71 15.17 -11.16
N MET A 1080 11.53 13.90 -11.50
CA MET A 1080 12.16 12.77 -10.82
C MET A 1080 13.19 12.09 -11.72
N ALA A 1081 14.31 11.68 -11.14
CA ALA A 1081 15.36 10.93 -11.84
C ALA A 1081 16.03 9.91 -10.90
N PRO A 1082 16.71 8.88 -11.43
CA PRO A 1082 17.46 7.90 -10.65
C PRO A 1082 18.38 8.54 -9.60
N GLY A 1083 18.20 8.19 -8.33
CA GLY A 1083 18.99 8.77 -7.23
C GLY A 1083 19.33 7.83 -6.08
N GLU A 1084 18.88 6.58 -6.09
CA GLU A 1084 19.24 5.56 -5.08
C GLU A 1084 20.04 4.41 -5.74
N ASP A 1085 21.07 3.94 -5.05
CA ASP A 1085 22.02 2.93 -5.53
C ASP A 1085 22.62 3.25 -6.91
N ILE A 1086 23.13 4.48 -7.04
CA ILE A 1086 23.72 4.99 -8.28
C ILE A 1086 25.22 4.67 -8.33
N TYR A 1087 25.59 3.80 -9.27
CA TYR A 1087 26.99 3.43 -9.52
C TYR A 1087 27.68 4.49 -10.39
N SER A 1088 28.76 5.12 -9.89
CA SER A 1088 29.55 6.08 -10.65
C SER A 1088 31.00 6.16 -10.17
N SER A 1089 31.84 6.92 -10.90
CA SER A 1089 33.26 7.11 -10.63
C SER A 1089 33.53 7.86 -9.33
N VAL A 1090 34.46 7.36 -8.52
CA VAL A 1090 35.02 8.05 -7.35
C VAL A 1090 36.55 8.11 -7.48
N PRO A 1091 37.25 9.00 -6.74
CA PRO A 1091 38.68 9.23 -6.93
C PRO A 1091 39.53 7.95 -6.84
N ILE A 1092 40.76 8.02 -7.38
CA ILE A 1092 41.73 6.92 -7.34
C ILE A 1092 41.32 5.71 -8.22
N ASN A 1093 40.67 6.00 -9.35
CA ASN A 1093 40.28 5.01 -10.36
C ASN A 1093 39.34 3.92 -9.81
N THR A 1094 38.38 4.30 -8.97
CA THR A 1094 37.41 3.38 -8.37
C THR A 1094 35.98 3.82 -8.64
N TYR A 1095 35.02 2.97 -8.27
CA TYR A 1095 33.60 3.22 -8.49
C TYR A 1095 32.82 2.80 -7.25
N ASP A 1096 31.72 3.48 -6.97
CA ASP A 1096 30.93 3.20 -5.77
C ASP A 1096 29.43 3.53 -5.97
N PHE A 1097 28.58 2.93 -5.14
CA PHE A 1097 27.13 3.10 -5.13
C PHE A 1097 26.71 4.15 -4.11
N TRP A 1098 26.22 5.29 -4.58
CA TRP A 1098 25.80 6.39 -3.72
C TRP A 1098 24.31 6.69 -3.90
N ARG A 1099 23.70 7.26 -2.85
CA ARG A 1099 22.31 7.71 -2.88
C ARG A 1099 22.19 9.18 -2.54
N GLY A 1100 21.23 9.85 -3.17
CA GLY A 1100 20.90 11.25 -2.93
C GLY A 1100 20.29 11.94 -4.15
N THR A 1101 19.55 13.02 -3.93
CA THR A 1101 19.11 13.93 -5.00
C THR A 1101 20.30 14.59 -5.72
N SER A 1102 21.48 14.60 -5.08
CA SER A 1102 22.78 14.93 -5.70
C SER A 1102 23.19 13.99 -6.84
N MET A 1103 22.69 12.75 -6.87
CA MET A 1103 22.90 11.79 -7.95
C MET A 1103 21.79 11.87 -9.01
N ALA A 1104 20.59 12.33 -8.63
CA ALA A 1104 19.47 12.54 -9.56
C ALA A 1104 19.64 13.80 -10.44
N ALA A 1105 20.07 14.93 -9.85
CA ALA A 1105 20.35 16.17 -10.57
C ALA A 1105 21.32 16.02 -11.78
N PRO A 1106 22.43 15.27 -11.69
CA PRO A 1106 23.32 15.08 -12.83
C PRO A 1106 22.71 14.24 -13.96
N VAL A 1107 21.72 13.38 -13.68
CA VAL A 1107 20.98 12.68 -14.76
C VAL A 1107 20.25 13.70 -15.63
N VAL A 1108 19.49 14.61 -15.00
CA VAL A 1108 18.74 15.67 -15.70
C VAL A 1108 19.68 16.66 -16.38
N SER A 1109 20.83 16.99 -15.77
CA SER A 1109 21.87 17.82 -16.39
C SER A 1109 22.42 17.17 -17.67
N GLY A 1110 22.61 15.85 -17.67
CA GLY A 1110 22.96 15.10 -18.87
C GLY A 1110 21.89 15.15 -19.95
N ILE A 1111 20.60 15.01 -19.59
CA ILE A 1111 19.49 15.13 -20.55
C ILE A 1111 19.46 16.53 -21.18
N ALA A 1112 19.61 17.59 -20.38
CA ALA A 1112 19.71 18.96 -20.89
C ALA A 1112 20.89 19.12 -21.86
N ALA A 1113 22.04 18.49 -21.58
CA ALA A 1113 23.19 18.49 -22.49
C ALA A 1113 22.90 17.73 -23.80
N LEU A 1114 22.20 16.59 -23.75
CA LEU A 1114 21.75 15.89 -24.96
C LEU A 1114 20.84 16.78 -25.81
N MET A 1115 19.85 17.43 -25.20
CA MET A 1115 18.92 18.34 -25.89
C MET A 1115 19.66 19.51 -26.55
N LEU A 1116 20.62 20.13 -25.85
CA LEU A 1116 21.40 21.25 -26.39
C LEU A 1116 22.40 20.81 -27.47
N SER A 1117 22.89 19.57 -27.42
CA SER A 1117 23.69 19.02 -28.52
C SER A 1117 22.86 18.76 -29.77
N ALA A 1118 21.57 18.42 -29.60
CA ALA A 1118 20.63 18.20 -30.69
C ALA A 1118 20.09 19.51 -31.28
N ASN A 1119 19.78 20.48 -30.42
CA ASN A 1119 19.32 21.81 -30.80
C ASN A 1119 19.99 22.90 -29.94
N PRO A 1120 21.10 23.49 -30.41
CA PRO A 1120 21.86 24.46 -29.62
C PRO A 1120 21.16 25.81 -29.40
N ASN A 1121 20.07 26.07 -30.16
CA ASN A 1121 19.32 27.32 -30.12
C ASN A 1121 18.22 27.36 -29.05
N LEU A 1122 17.97 26.25 -28.33
CA LEU A 1122 16.98 26.23 -27.27
C LEU A 1122 17.33 27.24 -26.17
N THR A 1123 16.32 27.99 -25.73
CA THR A 1123 16.44 28.83 -24.54
C THR A 1123 16.32 27.97 -23.28
N PRO A 1124 16.81 28.43 -22.11
CA PRO A 1124 16.64 27.70 -20.87
C PRO A 1124 15.19 27.37 -20.54
N GLN A 1125 14.28 28.32 -20.80
CA GLN A 1125 12.84 28.13 -20.59
C GLN A 1125 12.26 27.03 -21.49
N GLN A 1126 12.69 26.94 -22.75
CA GLN A 1126 12.25 25.87 -23.65
C GLN A 1126 12.77 24.50 -23.18
N VAL A 1127 14.01 24.43 -22.70
CA VAL A 1127 14.57 23.19 -22.13
C VAL A 1127 13.76 22.75 -20.90
N GLU A 1128 13.49 23.69 -19.99
CA GLU A 1128 12.65 23.45 -18.80
C GLU A 1128 11.26 22.93 -19.19
N GLN A 1129 10.57 23.60 -20.12
CA GLN A 1129 9.24 23.24 -20.59
C GLN A 1129 9.20 21.86 -21.27
N ILE A 1130 10.22 21.53 -22.07
CA ILE A 1130 10.29 20.23 -22.72
C ILE A 1130 10.56 19.13 -21.70
N ILE A 1131 11.48 19.32 -20.76
CA ILE A 1131 11.79 18.31 -19.73
C ILE A 1131 10.57 18.05 -18.85
N THR A 1132 9.86 19.09 -18.41
CA THR A 1132 8.64 18.90 -17.59
C THR A 1132 7.49 18.32 -18.41
N GLY A 1133 7.27 18.81 -19.64
CA GLY A 1133 6.19 18.32 -20.50
C GLY A 1133 6.36 16.88 -20.99
N THR A 1134 7.61 16.40 -21.11
CA THR A 1134 7.91 15.01 -21.52
C THR A 1134 8.17 14.06 -20.35
N ALA A 1135 8.09 14.55 -19.11
CA ALA A 1135 8.17 13.70 -17.92
C ALA A 1135 6.94 12.80 -17.84
N ASN A 1136 7.16 11.55 -17.43
CA ASN A 1136 6.12 10.53 -17.34
C ASN A 1136 5.65 10.38 -15.88
N PRO A 1137 4.44 10.88 -15.54
CA PRO A 1137 3.87 10.70 -14.19
C PRO A 1137 3.57 9.23 -13.87
N ASN A 1138 3.22 8.42 -14.87
CA ASN A 1138 2.97 6.98 -14.73
C ASN A 1138 4.27 6.15 -14.73
N GLY A 1139 5.42 6.82 -14.89
CA GLY A 1139 6.74 6.19 -14.86
C GLY A 1139 7.25 5.94 -13.45
N ILE A 1140 6.48 6.26 -12.41
CA ILE A 1140 6.85 6.16 -11.01
C ILE A 1140 5.89 5.20 -10.31
N ILE A 1141 6.44 4.32 -9.47
CA ILE A 1141 5.65 3.50 -8.56
C ILE A 1141 5.55 4.28 -7.25
N GLU A 1142 4.34 4.73 -6.89
CA GLU A 1142 4.12 5.23 -5.54
C GLU A 1142 3.92 3.99 -4.65
N ASP A 1143 4.86 3.79 -3.72
CA ASP A 1143 4.80 2.80 -2.63
C ASP A 1143 3.35 2.72 -2.14
N GLY A 1144 2.72 1.53 -2.17
CA GLY A 1144 1.28 1.25 -2.33
C GLY A 1144 0.25 1.88 -1.36
N ALA A 1145 0.57 2.99 -0.71
CA ALA A 1145 -0.37 3.91 -0.11
C ALA A 1145 -0.69 5.06 -1.10
N PHE A 1146 -1.93 5.06 -1.60
CA PHE A 1146 -2.59 6.09 -2.41
C PHE A 1146 -2.42 6.03 -3.93
N ASP A 1147 -3.18 5.14 -4.56
CA ASP A 1147 -4.02 5.57 -5.69
C ASP A 1147 -5.43 4.97 -5.56
N ILE A 1148 -6.30 5.68 -4.84
CA ILE A 1148 -7.75 5.61 -5.05
C ILE A 1148 -8.24 7.02 -5.36
N PHE A 1149 -8.02 7.34 -6.63
CA PHE A 1149 -8.75 8.26 -7.50
C PHE A 1149 -8.11 9.64 -7.74
N GLY A 1150 -7.66 9.80 -8.99
CA GLY A 1150 -7.59 11.08 -9.70
C GLY A 1150 -8.94 11.62 -10.18
#